data_AF-A0A260ZF18-F1
#
_entry.id   AF-A0A260ZF18-F1
#
_cell.length_a   1.000
_cell.length_b   1.000
_cell.length_c   1.000
_cell.angle_alpha   90.00
_cell.angle_beta   90.00
_cell.angle_gamma   90.00
#
_symmetry.space_group_name_H-M   'P 1'
#
loop_
_entity.id
_entity.type
_entity.pdbx_description
1 polymer ?
#
loop_
_entity_poly.entity_id
_entity_poly.type
_entity_poly.pdbx_seq_one_letter_code
_entity_poly.pdbx_strand_id
1 'polypeptide(L)'
;MYIIFLLIHFLFPTNGREQGPPPEDSGLFNEFEYYYDIYINESMIALPDVDPKYEIVQAVYISGNLKLSERELLIFFKNINTFRYGIRVNNTNLESLSFLKPYIVNNLDDTVNSVEIINNQNLKTIGIDFENCNFCYNNILIINNPKLDLKEECDGIIMRYSSYRTIFGNHADCGCEIKGDFNKFLTTMSPSCWMLFGNVTIDQNSNLALLTEKMINVTRINGGLSVTNTIFTNLSFLSSIEIIQIDAYKSQYLANIDIINNTNLLTLGMKAKRDGLYLTIRDNPKLCITSQDLDNLFYGLSLDSNLDIKLCFNNETSSYWCQLPDSGDLNDMPDGCHNLTGNLVLDNNFNFANSYKLYDLQLIYGSLTITNSSLRTTNMFSSLQRIRSIEDNTIPLNVLNNTKLRKLFSGFTFKGIESGMAPTVENNINLPVYVVFCSFIKTRKAAIIKKNLQNCGDGSNIPVPKYDRTPYNIDVFRGVPIYFDVSHGSENPGGSGMLNNPWDRNSTDVDYSYDVETTTENSEKAVSFLFVTAYVISAKYHPTITENSIEIMNNPYLTKIGIDFEACRFCEHGLNVKNNSQLNLAKECDKIIMRYGSYRTIIDNLVDCGCTIRGDFNDYLSTMSSKCWMLFGNVNLDDKSNITLLQEKMSSVTRTNGGLSVTNTNFENLTFLTFSTIEMIENDPQKSEKTAEIKMTNNPNLIFLGLNAKRDGLYLTIRDNPK
;
A
#
# COMPACT_ATOMS: atom_id res chain seq x y z
N MET A 1 51.22 -21.88 -47.13
CA MET A 1 51.75 -21.90 -45.75
C MET A 1 51.47 -20.56 -45.06
N TYR A 2 50.18 -20.18 -44.90
CA TYR A 2 49.76 -18.94 -44.24
C TYR A 2 48.29 -18.97 -43.74
N ILE A 3 47.71 -20.17 -43.52
CA ILE A 3 46.31 -20.35 -43.07
C ILE A 3 46.23 -21.24 -41.80
N ILE A 4 47.36 -21.54 -41.14
CA ILE A 4 47.37 -22.43 -39.95
C ILE A 4 47.69 -21.69 -38.64
N PHE A 5 47.94 -20.37 -38.66
CA PHE A 5 48.26 -19.60 -37.45
C PHE A 5 47.09 -18.85 -36.78
N LEU A 6 45.88 -18.90 -37.37
CA LEU A 6 44.71 -18.15 -36.86
C LEU A 6 43.64 -19.02 -36.17
N LEU A 7 43.88 -20.33 -36.01
CA LEU A 7 42.89 -21.29 -35.49
C LEU A 7 43.22 -21.88 -34.10
N ILE A 8 44.23 -21.37 -33.39
CA ILE A 8 44.64 -21.90 -32.06
C ILE A 8 44.31 -20.93 -30.90
N HIS A 9 43.64 -19.79 -31.13
CA HIS A 9 43.21 -18.89 -30.04
C HIS A 9 41.75 -19.06 -29.59
N PHE A 10 41.01 -20.05 -30.11
CA PHE A 10 39.60 -20.30 -29.72
C PHE A 10 39.38 -21.58 -28.90
N LEU A 11 40.43 -22.20 -28.37
CA LEU A 11 40.33 -23.45 -27.61
C LEU A 11 41.07 -23.38 -26.27
N PHE A 12 40.81 -22.34 -25.48
CA PHE A 12 40.94 -22.39 -24.02
C PHE A 12 39.89 -21.44 -23.42
N PRO A 13 38.93 -21.92 -22.59
CA PRO A 13 38.17 -21.04 -21.72
C PRO A 13 39.07 -20.67 -20.54
N THR A 14 40.03 -19.81 -20.81
CA THR A 14 40.64 -18.96 -19.79
C THR A 14 40.21 -17.57 -20.18
N ASN A 15 39.38 -16.93 -19.36
CA ASN A 15 39.36 -15.47 -19.20
C ASN A 15 38.53 -15.20 -17.96
N GLY A 16 39.19 -15.23 -16.80
CA GLY A 16 38.80 -14.32 -15.73
C GLY A 16 38.79 -12.91 -16.33
N ARG A 17 37.80 -12.11 -15.94
CA ARG A 17 37.77 -10.70 -16.32
C ARG A 17 38.98 -10.03 -15.64
N GLU A 18 40.07 -9.89 -16.37
CA GLU A 18 41.27 -9.22 -15.88
C GLU A 18 40.94 -7.75 -15.57
N GLN A 19 41.51 -7.24 -14.47
CA GLN A 19 41.45 -5.85 -14.04
C GLN A 19 42.14 -4.95 -15.09
N GLY A 20 41.42 -4.53 -16.14
CA GLY A 20 41.83 -3.42 -17.01
C GLY A 20 41.38 -2.08 -16.43
N PRO A 21 41.88 -0.90 -16.85
CA PRO A 21 41.41 0.39 -16.34
C PRO A 21 39.90 0.59 -16.60
N PRO A 22 39.19 1.37 -15.77
CA PRO A 22 37.76 1.64 -15.98
C PRO A 22 37.56 2.26 -17.38
N PRO A 23 36.43 1.99 -18.07
CA PRO A 23 36.21 2.52 -19.41
C PRO A 23 36.07 4.05 -19.33
N GLU A 24 37.13 4.76 -19.71
CA GLU A 24 37.21 6.23 -19.67
C GLU A 24 36.26 6.92 -20.67
N ASP A 25 35.70 6.17 -21.63
CA ASP A 25 34.92 6.72 -22.77
C ASP A 25 33.44 6.32 -22.82
N SER A 26 32.87 5.72 -21.76
CA SER A 26 31.43 5.41 -21.74
C SER A 26 30.65 6.53 -21.05
N GLY A 27 29.66 7.12 -21.72
CA GLY A 27 28.72 8.10 -21.13
C GLY A 27 27.78 7.52 -20.05
N LEU A 28 28.14 6.38 -19.47
CA LEU A 28 27.45 5.65 -18.40
C LEU A 28 28.38 5.45 -17.18
N PHE A 29 29.49 6.18 -17.11
CA PHE A 29 30.39 6.13 -15.96
C PHE A 29 29.67 6.64 -14.70
N ASN A 30 29.65 5.81 -13.66
CA ASN A 30 29.11 6.09 -12.36
C ASN A 30 30.26 6.13 -11.36
N GLU A 31 30.49 7.29 -10.76
CA GLU A 31 31.59 7.52 -9.83
C GLU A 31 31.50 6.71 -8.52
N PHE A 32 30.30 6.22 -8.19
CA PHE A 32 30.02 5.33 -7.05
C PHE A 32 30.12 3.84 -7.43
N GLU A 33 30.44 3.51 -8.68
CA GLU A 33 30.51 2.14 -9.19
C GLU A 33 31.94 1.61 -9.28
N TYR A 34 32.16 0.47 -8.65
CA TYR A 34 33.32 -0.36 -8.82
C TYR A 34 33.05 -1.37 -9.94
N TYR A 35 33.70 -1.16 -11.08
CA TYR A 35 33.44 -1.89 -12.34
C TYR A 35 34.00 -3.31 -12.41
N TYR A 36 34.53 -3.84 -11.31
CA TYR A 36 35.10 -5.19 -11.27
C TYR A 36 34.34 -6.10 -10.32
N ASP A 37 34.38 -7.37 -10.66
CA ASP A 37 33.99 -8.44 -9.76
C ASP A 37 34.98 -8.51 -8.59
N ILE A 38 34.44 -8.73 -7.40
CA ILE A 38 35.23 -8.86 -6.17
C ILE A 38 35.42 -10.34 -5.88
N TYR A 39 36.67 -10.77 -5.86
CA TYR A 39 37.07 -12.12 -5.48
C TYR A 39 37.82 -12.09 -4.15
N ILE A 40 37.24 -12.71 -3.13
CA ILE A 40 37.85 -12.87 -1.80
C ILE A 40 38.11 -14.35 -1.58
N ASN A 41 39.37 -14.74 -1.44
CA ASN A 41 39.72 -16.14 -1.24
C ASN A 41 40.90 -16.36 -0.27
N GLU A 42 41.27 -17.61 -0.02
CA GLU A 42 42.35 -18.03 0.89
C GLU A 42 43.76 -17.49 0.56
N SER A 43 43.98 -17.06 -0.68
CA SER A 43 45.24 -16.41 -1.09
C SER A 43 45.27 -14.93 -0.70
N MET A 44 44.12 -14.32 -0.41
CA MET A 44 43.99 -12.92 -0.05
C MET A 44 44.40 -12.71 1.42
N ILE A 45 45.44 -11.89 1.62
CA ILE A 45 45.98 -11.57 2.95
C ILE A 45 45.47 -10.21 3.44
N ALA A 46 45.08 -9.33 2.51
CA ALA A 46 44.43 -8.05 2.78
C ALA A 46 43.44 -7.74 1.65
N LEU A 47 42.34 -7.06 1.99
CA LEU A 47 41.36 -6.56 1.02
C LEU A 47 41.94 -5.34 0.28
N PRO A 48 41.53 -5.08 -0.98
CA PRO A 48 41.97 -3.89 -1.68
C PRO A 48 41.42 -2.64 -0.99
N ASP A 49 42.17 -1.54 -1.07
CA ASP A 49 41.67 -0.23 -0.68
C ASP A 49 40.55 0.17 -1.66
N VAL A 50 39.31 0.07 -1.20
CA VAL A 50 38.13 0.51 -1.92
C VAL A 50 37.83 1.92 -1.44
N ASP A 51 37.75 2.88 -2.37
CA ASP A 51 37.32 4.24 -2.07
C ASP A 51 35.95 4.16 -1.38
N PRO A 52 35.79 4.75 -0.18
CA PRO A 52 34.54 4.66 0.58
C PRO A 52 33.33 5.24 -0.17
N LYS A 53 33.52 5.99 -1.26
CA LYS A 53 32.42 6.41 -2.13
C LYS A 53 31.79 5.26 -2.93
N TYR A 54 32.46 4.13 -3.10
CA TYR A 54 31.91 3.04 -3.89
C TYR A 54 30.78 2.33 -3.12
N GLU A 55 29.59 2.36 -3.70
CA GLU A 55 28.38 1.72 -3.15
C GLU A 55 27.90 0.56 -4.05
N ILE A 56 28.35 0.56 -5.31
CA ILE A 56 27.93 -0.38 -6.35
C ILE A 56 29.13 -1.22 -6.78
N VAL A 57 28.94 -2.53 -6.88
CA VAL A 57 29.94 -3.48 -7.40
C VAL A 57 29.31 -4.37 -8.47
N GLN A 58 30.13 -5.04 -9.28
CA GLN A 58 29.63 -5.97 -10.29
C GLN A 58 29.07 -7.25 -9.63
N ALA A 59 29.93 -8.22 -9.31
CA ALA A 59 29.59 -9.42 -8.55
C ALA A 59 30.52 -9.61 -7.35
N VAL A 60 30.11 -10.44 -6.39
CA VAL A 60 30.96 -10.84 -5.25
C VAL A 60 31.08 -12.35 -5.18
N TYR A 61 32.32 -12.83 -5.10
CA TYR A 61 32.66 -14.24 -4.92
C TYR A 61 33.57 -14.39 -3.70
N ILE A 62 33.11 -15.12 -2.69
CA ILE A 62 33.85 -15.38 -1.45
C ILE A 62 34.05 -16.88 -1.30
N SER A 63 35.30 -17.35 -1.20
CA SER A 63 35.59 -18.79 -1.13
C SER A 63 36.85 -19.19 -0.36
N GLY A 64 36.90 -20.43 0.12
CA GLY A 64 38.09 -20.99 0.75
C GLY A 64 38.32 -20.56 2.21
N ASN A 65 39.45 -21.00 2.78
CA ASN A 65 39.79 -20.73 4.17
C ASN A 65 40.36 -19.31 4.33
N LEU A 66 39.50 -18.34 4.59
CA LEU A 66 39.86 -16.93 4.65
C LEU A 66 40.74 -16.64 5.86
N LYS A 67 41.78 -15.82 5.64
CA LYS A 67 42.66 -15.28 6.70
C LYS A 67 42.17 -13.93 7.25
N LEU A 68 41.16 -13.35 6.60
CA LEU A 68 40.56 -12.07 6.95
C LEU A 68 39.60 -12.23 8.12
N SER A 69 39.60 -11.26 9.04
CA SER A 69 38.65 -11.18 10.13
C SER A 69 37.30 -10.65 9.67
N GLU A 70 36.23 -10.99 10.40
CA GLU A 70 34.89 -10.47 10.16
C GLU A 70 34.84 -8.93 10.23
N ARG A 71 35.67 -8.32 11.09
CA ARG A 71 35.79 -6.86 11.19
C ARG A 71 36.35 -6.24 9.91
N GLU A 72 37.33 -6.86 9.29
CA GLU A 72 37.90 -6.38 8.01
C GLU A 72 36.85 -6.44 6.90
N LEU A 73 36.11 -7.55 6.81
CA LEU A 73 35.00 -7.70 5.87
C LEU A 73 33.89 -6.67 6.12
N LEU A 74 33.53 -6.42 7.38
CA LEU A 74 32.51 -5.45 7.75
C LEU A 74 32.90 -4.01 7.40
N ILE A 75 34.17 -3.65 7.55
CA ILE A 75 34.66 -2.33 7.13
C ILE A 75 34.62 -2.22 5.60
N PHE A 76 35.03 -3.26 4.90
CA PHE A 76 35.07 -3.29 3.44
C PHE A 76 33.67 -3.19 2.81
N PHE A 77 32.70 -3.95 3.30
CA PHE A 77 31.32 -3.95 2.78
C PHE A 77 30.43 -2.87 3.40
N LYS A 78 30.97 -1.96 4.20
CA LYS A 78 30.18 -0.97 4.97
C LYS A 78 29.25 -0.13 4.08
N ASN A 79 29.74 0.31 2.93
CA ASN A 79 29.02 1.18 2.00
C ASN A 79 28.53 0.42 0.75
N ILE A 80 29.02 -0.80 0.51
CA ILE A 80 28.65 -1.63 -0.64
C ILE A 80 27.32 -2.32 -0.37
N ASN A 81 26.27 -1.86 -1.04
CA ASN A 81 24.91 -2.40 -0.88
C ASN A 81 24.27 -2.78 -2.23
N THR A 82 24.86 -2.41 -3.36
CA THR A 82 24.28 -2.64 -4.68
C THR A 82 25.20 -3.57 -5.49
N PHE A 83 24.64 -4.68 -5.92
CA PHE A 83 25.32 -5.71 -6.70
C PHE A 83 24.66 -5.80 -8.07
N ARG A 84 25.38 -5.36 -9.12
CA ARG A 84 24.89 -5.37 -10.51
C ARG A 84 24.61 -6.77 -11.02
N TYR A 85 25.31 -7.75 -10.46
CA TYR A 85 25.10 -9.18 -10.57
C TYR A 85 24.91 -9.77 -9.17
N GLY A 86 25.14 -11.07 -9.01
CA GLY A 86 24.85 -11.75 -7.75
C GLY A 86 26.00 -11.83 -6.75
N ILE A 87 25.71 -12.50 -5.64
CA ILE A 87 26.62 -12.81 -4.55
C ILE A 87 26.77 -14.34 -4.45
N ARG A 88 28.01 -14.84 -4.44
CA ARG A 88 28.33 -16.25 -4.18
C ARG A 88 29.28 -16.38 -3.00
N VAL A 89 28.87 -17.11 -1.98
CA VAL A 89 29.70 -17.47 -0.82
C VAL A 89 29.77 -18.98 -0.72
N ASN A 90 30.93 -19.58 -0.97
CA ASN A 90 31.06 -21.02 -0.95
C ASN A 90 32.34 -21.56 -0.29
N ASN A 91 32.21 -22.71 0.38
CA ASN A 91 33.33 -23.42 0.99
C ASN A 91 34.21 -22.54 1.91
N THR A 92 33.60 -21.62 2.67
CA THR A 92 34.33 -20.71 3.57
C THR A 92 34.45 -21.26 4.99
N ASN A 93 35.37 -20.68 5.75
CA ASN A 93 35.52 -20.88 7.20
C ASN A 93 34.69 -19.91 8.06
N LEU A 94 33.90 -19.03 7.43
CA LEU A 94 33.10 -17.99 8.10
C LEU A 94 32.00 -18.58 8.97
N GLU A 95 31.69 -17.91 10.08
CA GLU A 95 30.57 -18.27 10.96
C GLU A 95 29.30 -17.42 10.72
N SER A 96 29.43 -16.26 10.08
CA SER A 96 28.34 -15.34 9.72
C SER A 96 28.65 -14.57 8.42
N LEU A 97 27.61 -14.11 7.72
CA LEU A 97 27.71 -13.19 6.57
C LEU A 97 27.11 -11.81 6.87
N SER A 98 26.97 -11.45 8.16
CA SER A 98 26.34 -10.20 8.63
C SER A 98 26.98 -8.90 8.10
N PHE A 99 28.20 -9.00 7.57
CA PHE A 99 28.89 -7.90 6.90
C PHE A 99 28.25 -7.53 5.55
N LEU A 100 27.50 -8.43 4.92
CA LEU A 100 26.78 -8.16 3.67
C LEU A 100 25.43 -7.50 3.98
N LYS A 101 25.21 -6.31 3.42
CA LYS A 101 23.96 -5.54 3.57
C LYS A 101 23.36 -5.17 2.20
N PRO A 102 22.96 -6.17 1.39
CA PRO A 102 22.44 -5.92 0.07
C PRO A 102 21.12 -5.16 0.10
N TYR A 103 21.05 -4.10 -0.70
CA TYR A 103 19.85 -3.38 -1.10
C TYR A 103 19.35 -3.83 -2.48
N ILE A 104 20.28 -4.06 -3.42
CA ILE A 104 20.00 -4.54 -4.79
C ILE A 104 20.91 -5.70 -5.12
N VAL A 105 20.35 -6.82 -5.61
CA VAL A 105 21.12 -7.97 -6.09
C VAL A 105 20.43 -8.56 -7.32
N ASN A 106 21.11 -8.46 -8.47
CA ASN A 106 20.66 -9.08 -9.71
C ASN A 106 21.17 -10.53 -9.82
N ASN A 107 20.86 -11.19 -10.94
CA ASN A 107 21.32 -12.55 -11.19
C ASN A 107 22.83 -12.65 -11.26
N LEU A 108 23.34 -13.73 -10.68
CA LEU A 108 24.74 -14.13 -10.74
C LEU A 108 25.03 -14.83 -12.07
N ASP A 109 26.04 -14.33 -12.80
CA ASP A 109 26.51 -14.93 -14.04
C ASP A 109 25.34 -15.25 -15.01
N ASP A 110 25.35 -16.45 -15.59
CA ASP A 110 24.29 -17.00 -16.42
C ASP A 110 23.27 -17.83 -15.60
N THR A 111 23.22 -17.65 -14.28
CA THR A 111 22.29 -18.38 -13.40
C THR A 111 21.00 -17.61 -13.16
N VAL A 112 19.99 -18.31 -12.63
CA VAL A 112 18.76 -17.67 -12.13
C VAL A 112 18.88 -17.19 -10.69
N ASN A 113 20.03 -17.41 -10.04
CA ASN A 113 20.22 -17.14 -8.62
C ASN A 113 20.81 -15.74 -8.45
N SER A 114 20.22 -14.91 -7.59
CA SER A 114 20.85 -13.65 -7.16
C SER A 114 21.83 -13.86 -6.01
N VAL A 115 21.52 -14.81 -5.11
CA VAL A 115 22.38 -15.13 -3.96
C VAL A 115 22.59 -16.64 -3.86
N GLU A 116 23.85 -17.05 -3.74
CA GLU A 116 24.27 -18.44 -3.57
C GLU A 116 25.16 -18.61 -2.31
N ILE A 117 24.69 -19.39 -1.34
CA ILE A 117 25.41 -19.70 -0.08
C ILE A 117 25.55 -21.21 0.05
N ILE A 118 26.74 -21.73 -0.26
CA ILE A 118 26.93 -23.16 -0.56
C ILE A 118 28.11 -23.77 0.24
N ASN A 119 27.89 -24.92 0.89
CA ASN A 119 28.95 -25.75 1.49
C ASN A 119 29.80 -25.07 2.58
N ASN A 120 29.29 -24.08 3.30
CA ASN A 120 30.03 -23.40 4.38
C ASN A 120 29.89 -24.18 5.70
N GLN A 121 30.93 -24.93 6.07
CA GLN A 121 30.89 -25.91 7.18
C GLN A 121 30.77 -25.29 8.59
N ASN A 122 31.17 -24.02 8.73
CA ASN A 122 31.17 -23.30 10.00
C ASN A 122 30.06 -22.25 10.11
N LEU A 123 29.32 -21.98 9.03
CA LEU A 123 28.32 -20.94 8.98
C LEU A 123 27.16 -21.29 9.92
N LYS A 124 26.85 -20.40 10.87
CA LYS A 124 25.81 -20.58 11.90
C LYS A 124 24.56 -19.74 11.64
N THR A 125 24.74 -18.57 11.02
CA THR A 125 23.71 -17.57 10.69
C THR A 125 24.07 -16.96 9.34
N ILE A 126 23.07 -16.62 8.51
CA ILE A 126 23.34 -15.81 7.32
C ILE A 126 23.67 -14.38 7.75
N GLY A 127 22.90 -13.79 8.66
CA GLY A 127 23.10 -12.42 9.15
C GLY A 127 22.76 -11.33 8.14
N ILE A 128 22.31 -11.71 6.94
CA ILE A 128 21.85 -10.79 5.89
C ILE A 128 20.40 -10.44 6.16
N ASP A 129 20.13 -9.14 6.27
CA ASP A 129 18.78 -8.63 6.38
C ASP A 129 18.11 -8.55 5.00
N PHE A 130 17.46 -9.64 4.61
CA PHE A 130 16.72 -9.71 3.35
C PHE A 130 15.46 -8.84 3.34
N GLU A 131 14.99 -8.34 4.49
CA GLU A 131 13.86 -7.40 4.51
C GLU A 131 14.22 -6.08 3.83
N ASN A 132 15.46 -5.63 4.04
CA ASN A 132 15.99 -4.41 3.46
C ASN A 132 16.54 -4.58 2.03
N CYS A 133 16.57 -5.81 1.49
CA CYS A 133 16.98 -6.01 0.10
C CYS A 133 15.83 -5.65 -0.86
N ASN A 134 15.58 -4.36 -1.12
CA ASN A 134 14.48 -3.86 -1.96
C ASN A 134 14.55 -4.19 -3.45
N PHE A 135 15.69 -4.68 -3.96
CA PHE A 135 15.81 -5.21 -5.33
C PHE A 135 16.67 -6.49 -5.45
N CYS A 136 16.41 -7.51 -4.62
CA CYS A 136 16.89 -8.88 -4.81
C CYS A 136 15.97 -9.66 -5.77
N TYR A 137 16.51 -10.11 -6.90
CA TYR A 137 15.73 -10.71 -7.99
C TYR A 137 15.79 -12.25 -8.03
N ASN A 138 14.80 -12.84 -8.71
CA ASN A 138 14.74 -14.26 -9.08
C ASN A 138 14.91 -15.22 -7.90
N ASN A 139 15.97 -16.04 -7.86
CA ASN A 139 16.09 -17.15 -6.93
C ASN A 139 17.19 -16.96 -5.88
N ILE A 140 17.01 -17.55 -4.69
CA ILE A 140 18.06 -17.73 -3.68
C ILE A 140 18.41 -19.21 -3.51
N LEU A 141 19.71 -19.52 -3.40
CA LEU A 141 20.22 -20.88 -3.22
C LEU A 141 21.05 -20.96 -1.92
N ILE A 142 20.55 -21.68 -0.91
CA ILE A 142 21.26 -21.88 0.37
C ILE A 142 21.34 -23.37 0.68
N ILE A 143 22.47 -24.00 0.36
CA ILE A 143 22.58 -25.46 0.41
C ILE A 143 23.82 -25.95 1.14
N ASN A 144 23.65 -27.05 1.87
CA ASN A 144 24.73 -27.81 2.53
C ASN A 144 25.58 -27.00 3.52
N ASN A 145 24.97 -26.15 4.36
CA ASN A 145 25.65 -25.45 5.44
C ASN A 145 25.26 -26.09 6.79
N PRO A 146 25.91 -27.18 7.24
CA PRO A 146 25.38 -28.10 8.26
C PRO A 146 25.21 -27.50 9.68
N LYS A 147 25.80 -26.33 9.95
CA LYS A 147 25.64 -25.61 11.23
C LYS A 147 24.68 -24.41 11.14
N LEU A 148 24.16 -24.10 9.95
CA LEU A 148 23.34 -22.93 9.70
C LEU A 148 21.90 -23.17 10.15
N ASP A 149 21.42 -22.38 11.10
CA ASP A 149 20.02 -22.39 11.54
C ASP A 149 19.29 -21.17 10.97
N LEU A 150 18.38 -21.40 10.02
CA LEU A 150 17.65 -20.33 9.35
C LEU A 150 16.36 -19.91 10.05
N LYS A 151 15.94 -20.57 11.15
CA LYS A 151 14.58 -20.38 11.71
C LYS A 151 14.20 -18.93 11.95
N GLU A 152 15.13 -18.12 12.48
CA GLU A 152 14.91 -16.71 12.79
C GLU A 152 15.02 -15.80 11.55
N GLU A 153 15.68 -16.26 10.49
CA GLU A 153 15.99 -15.48 9.27
C GLU A 153 15.00 -15.77 8.13
N CYS A 154 14.18 -16.81 8.27
CA CYS A 154 13.30 -17.25 7.20
C CYS A 154 12.23 -16.24 6.82
N ASP A 155 11.70 -15.45 7.75
CA ASP A 155 10.64 -14.49 7.41
C ASP A 155 11.14 -13.42 6.43
N GLY A 156 12.35 -12.89 6.63
CA GLY A 156 12.99 -11.97 5.67
C GLY A 156 13.28 -12.64 4.32
N ILE A 157 13.80 -13.88 4.33
CA ILE A 157 14.03 -14.65 3.11
C ILE A 157 12.71 -14.88 2.36
N ILE A 158 11.64 -15.26 3.04
CA ILE A 158 10.34 -15.57 2.44
C ILE A 158 9.68 -14.32 1.90
N MET A 159 9.72 -13.22 2.65
CA MET A 159 9.18 -11.95 2.20
C MET A 159 9.79 -11.54 0.85
N ARG A 160 11.05 -11.95 0.63
CA ARG A 160 11.78 -11.64 -0.59
C ARG A 160 11.69 -12.68 -1.70
N TYR A 161 11.84 -13.94 -1.35
CA TYR A 161 12.02 -15.09 -2.22
C TYR A 161 10.89 -16.12 -2.01
N SER A 162 9.64 -15.66 -1.85
CA SER A 162 8.48 -16.50 -1.57
C SER A 162 8.23 -17.58 -2.64
N SER A 163 8.49 -17.25 -3.91
CA SER A 163 8.24 -18.16 -5.05
C SER A 163 9.48 -18.90 -5.57
N TYR A 164 10.68 -18.41 -5.26
CA TYR A 164 11.92 -18.87 -5.89
C TYR A 164 13.03 -18.97 -4.85
N ARG A 165 13.13 -20.15 -4.23
CA ARG A 165 14.25 -20.50 -3.36
C ARG A 165 14.56 -21.98 -3.42
N THR A 166 15.83 -22.30 -3.21
CA THR A 166 16.32 -23.67 -3.07
C THR A 166 17.13 -23.73 -1.77
N ILE A 167 16.53 -24.27 -0.72
CA ILE A 167 17.14 -24.31 0.62
C ILE A 167 17.05 -25.74 1.14
N PHE A 168 18.20 -26.39 1.34
CA PHE A 168 18.26 -27.74 1.91
C PHE A 168 19.65 -28.09 2.47
N GLY A 169 19.69 -29.03 3.41
CA GLY A 169 20.95 -29.57 3.94
C GLY A 169 21.63 -28.63 4.93
N ASN A 170 20.88 -27.73 5.55
CA ASN A 170 21.34 -26.88 6.65
C ASN A 170 20.96 -27.50 8.02
N HIS A 171 21.38 -26.89 9.14
CA HIS A 171 20.96 -27.36 10.47
C HIS A 171 19.44 -27.25 10.64
N ALA A 172 18.89 -26.11 10.21
CA ALA A 172 17.46 -25.89 10.04
C ALA A 172 17.21 -25.08 8.76
N ASP A 173 16.40 -25.64 7.87
CA ASP A 173 16.00 -25.01 6.62
C ASP A 173 14.80 -24.06 6.82
N CYS A 174 14.55 -23.21 5.84
CA CYS A 174 13.32 -22.44 5.73
C CYS A 174 12.17 -23.29 5.22
N GLY A 175 11.71 -24.19 6.10
CA GLY A 175 10.61 -25.09 5.86
C GLY A 175 10.91 -26.17 4.82
N CYS A 176 9.87 -26.89 4.41
CA CYS A 176 9.94 -27.97 3.44
C CYS A 176 9.04 -27.66 2.25
N GLU A 177 9.60 -27.81 1.06
CA GLU A 177 8.86 -27.71 -0.20
C GLU A 177 8.10 -29.00 -0.47
N ILE A 178 6.77 -28.89 -0.67
CA ILE A 178 5.92 -30.02 -1.04
C ILE A 178 6.16 -30.33 -2.52
N LYS A 179 6.86 -31.45 -2.79
CA LYS A 179 7.15 -31.92 -4.15
C LYS A 179 6.19 -33.03 -4.56
N GLY A 180 5.30 -32.71 -5.51
CA GLY A 180 4.33 -33.66 -6.05
C GLY A 180 3.16 -33.89 -5.10
N ASP A 181 2.73 -35.14 -4.96
CA ASP A 181 1.59 -35.53 -4.12
C ASP A 181 1.91 -35.36 -2.62
N PHE A 182 1.02 -34.68 -1.89
CA PHE A 182 1.22 -34.38 -0.46
C PHE A 182 1.28 -35.65 0.40
N ASN A 183 0.40 -36.63 0.16
CA ASN A 183 0.38 -37.87 0.93
C ASN A 183 1.69 -38.66 0.77
N LYS A 184 2.25 -38.69 -0.45
CA LYS A 184 3.58 -39.26 -0.70
C LYS A 184 4.70 -38.45 -0.05
N PHE A 185 4.68 -37.13 -0.18
CA PHE A 185 5.66 -36.22 0.43
C PHE A 185 5.73 -36.41 1.96
N LEU A 186 4.57 -36.54 2.62
CA LEU A 186 4.46 -36.69 4.07
C LEU A 186 5.26 -37.88 4.61
N THR A 187 5.39 -38.96 3.83
CA THR A 187 6.16 -40.17 4.21
C THR A 187 7.67 -39.91 4.30
N THR A 188 8.17 -38.93 3.54
CA THR A 188 9.59 -38.55 3.49
C THR A 188 9.87 -37.23 4.20
N MET A 189 8.84 -36.60 4.78
CA MET A 189 8.96 -35.30 5.42
C MET A 189 9.87 -35.39 6.66
N SER A 190 10.84 -34.47 6.72
CA SER A 190 11.77 -34.37 7.83
C SER A 190 11.03 -34.08 9.14
N PRO A 191 11.38 -34.72 10.27
CA PRO A 191 10.83 -34.38 11.59
C PRO A 191 11.12 -32.95 12.04
N SER A 192 12.17 -32.31 11.49
CA SER A 192 12.54 -30.92 11.76
C SER A 192 11.71 -29.90 10.95
N CYS A 193 10.80 -30.37 10.11
CA CYS A 193 9.97 -29.50 9.29
C CYS A 193 9.00 -28.69 10.15
N TRP A 194 9.14 -27.38 10.15
CA TRP A 194 8.31 -26.47 10.94
C TRP A 194 7.42 -25.56 10.09
N MET A 195 7.70 -25.47 8.79
CA MET A 195 6.94 -24.70 7.82
C MET A 195 6.81 -25.49 6.52
N LEU A 196 5.66 -25.41 5.85
CA LEU A 196 5.42 -26.04 4.55
C LEU A 196 5.30 -24.98 3.46
N PHE A 197 5.79 -25.32 2.27
CA PHE A 197 5.61 -24.51 1.07
C PHE A 197 4.94 -25.29 -0.04
N GLY A 198 3.89 -24.69 -0.60
CA GLY A 198 3.00 -25.32 -1.56
C GLY A 198 1.67 -25.73 -0.91
N ASN A 199 0.83 -26.39 -1.71
CA ASN A 199 -0.52 -26.75 -1.31
C ASN A 199 -0.53 -28.06 -0.51
N VAL A 200 -1.11 -28.01 0.69
CA VAL A 200 -1.40 -29.18 1.51
C VAL A 200 -2.74 -29.76 1.07
N THR A 201 -2.76 -31.03 0.68
CA THR A 201 -3.99 -31.73 0.26
C THR A 201 -4.23 -32.94 1.15
N ILE A 202 -5.33 -32.91 1.90
CA ILE A 202 -5.81 -33.96 2.78
C ILE A 202 -7.11 -34.51 2.21
N ASP A 203 -7.13 -35.80 1.93
CA ASP A 203 -8.25 -36.46 1.26
C ASP A 203 -8.56 -37.83 1.87
N GLN A 204 -9.42 -38.61 1.20
CA GLN A 204 -9.75 -39.98 1.63
C GLN A 204 -8.55 -40.94 1.68
N ASN A 205 -7.42 -40.58 1.04
CA ASN A 205 -6.20 -41.40 1.02
C ASN A 205 -5.22 -41.01 2.13
N SER A 206 -5.47 -39.90 2.83
CA SER A 206 -4.61 -39.42 3.90
C SER A 206 -4.65 -40.31 5.14
N ASN A 207 -3.49 -40.61 5.69
CA ASN A 207 -3.34 -41.42 6.90
C ASN A 207 -3.31 -40.55 8.15
N LEU A 208 -4.31 -40.70 9.03
CA LEU A 208 -4.44 -39.91 10.26
C LEU A 208 -3.25 -40.05 11.21
N ALA A 209 -2.71 -41.26 11.37
CA ALA A 209 -1.57 -41.50 12.27
C ALA A 209 -0.32 -40.78 11.74
N LEU A 210 -0.08 -40.86 10.44
CA LEU A 210 1.03 -40.17 9.78
C LEU A 210 0.87 -38.65 9.84
N LEU A 211 -0.34 -38.12 9.60
CA LEU A 211 -0.64 -36.69 9.76
C LEU A 211 -0.35 -36.22 11.19
N THR A 212 -0.81 -36.97 12.19
CA THR A 212 -0.62 -36.63 13.60
C THR A 212 0.87 -36.62 13.98
N GLU A 213 1.64 -37.60 13.51
CA GLU A 213 3.08 -37.68 13.75
C GLU A 213 3.84 -36.54 13.07
N LYS A 214 3.53 -36.26 11.79
CA LYS A 214 4.33 -35.40 10.94
C LYS A 214 3.97 -33.92 11.08
N MET A 215 2.71 -33.59 11.30
CA MET A 215 2.25 -32.19 11.35
C MET A 215 2.44 -31.52 12.72
N ILE A 216 2.85 -32.27 13.75
CA ILE A 216 2.94 -31.76 15.14
C ILE A 216 3.88 -30.56 15.31
N ASN A 217 4.94 -30.48 14.52
CA ASN A 217 5.92 -29.38 14.56
C ASN A 217 5.65 -28.30 13.50
N VAL A 218 4.70 -28.52 12.58
CA VAL A 218 4.40 -27.57 11.51
C VAL A 218 3.53 -26.45 12.08
N THR A 219 4.10 -25.25 12.14
CA THR A 219 3.40 -24.06 12.64
C THR A 219 2.90 -23.16 11.52
N ARG A 220 3.42 -23.32 10.30
CA ARG A 220 3.10 -22.43 9.17
C ARG A 220 2.92 -23.18 7.85
N ILE A 221 1.94 -22.76 7.05
CA ILE A 221 1.79 -23.15 5.64
C ILE A 221 1.89 -21.89 4.79
N ASN A 222 2.84 -21.87 3.85
CA ASN A 222 2.92 -20.88 2.79
C ASN A 222 2.41 -21.48 1.48
N GLY A 223 1.10 -21.34 1.25
CA GLY A 223 0.35 -22.05 0.21
C GLY A 223 -1.09 -22.33 0.65
N GLY A 224 -1.78 -23.18 -0.10
CA GLY A 224 -3.17 -23.55 0.16
C GLY A 224 -3.33 -24.75 1.09
N LEU A 225 -4.54 -24.92 1.62
CA LEU A 225 -4.97 -26.09 2.39
C LEU A 225 -6.26 -26.63 1.77
N SER A 226 -6.25 -27.87 1.31
CA SER A 226 -7.43 -28.56 0.81
C SER A 226 -7.72 -29.77 1.70
N VAL A 227 -8.90 -29.82 2.30
CA VAL A 227 -9.40 -30.93 3.12
C VAL A 227 -10.71 -31.40 2.50
N THR A 228 -10.65 -32.49 1.75
CA THR A 228 -11.79 -32.90 0.90
C THR A 228 -12.13 -34.37 1.04
N ASN A 229 -13.43 -34.70 1.08
CA ASN A 229 -13.90 -36.10 1.07
C ASN A 229 -13.31 -36.98 2.19
N THR A 230 -12.89 -36.39 3.31
CA THR A 230 -12.29 -37.16 4.41
C THR A 230 -13.36 -37.81 5.28
N ILE A 231 -12.97 -38.87 5.98
CA ILE A 231 -13.79 -39.52 7.02
C ILE A 231 -13.52 -38.96 8.42
N PHE A 232 -12.65 -37.95 8.54
CA PHE A 232 -12.22 -37.41 9.82
C PHE A 232 -13.34 -36.64 10.52
N THR A 233 -13.33 -36.68 11.85
CA THR A 233 -14.31 -35.97 12.69
C THR A 233 -13.83 -34.60 13.15
N ASN A 234 -12.52 -34.34 13.08
CA ASN A 234 -11.89 -33.05 13.35
C ASN A 234 -10.53 -32.95 12.61
N LEU A 235 -9.93 -31.76 12.58
CA LEU A 235 -8.60 -31.50 12.01
C LEU A 235 -7.56 -31.16 13.09
N SER A 236 -7.68 -31.74 14.30
CA SER A 236 -6.77 -31.44 15.42
C SER A 236 -5.30 -31.81 15.19
N PHE A 237 -5.00 -32.65 14.19
CA PHE A 237 -3.63 -32.88 13.72
C PHE A 237 -3.01 -31.64 13.07
N LEU A 238 -3.80 -30.60 12.76
CA LEU A 238 -3.36 -29.27 12.31
C LEU A 238 -3.33 -28.24 13.47
N SER A 239 -3.46 -28.68 14.73
CA SER A 239 -3.60 -27.76 15.88
C SER A 239 -2.35 -26.89 16.14
N SER A 240 -1.17 -27.34 15.72
CA SER A 240 0.07 -26.57 15.80
C SER A 240 0.16 -25.45 14.76
N ILE A 241 -0.67 -25.48 13.71
CA ILE A 241 -0.63 -24.47 12.65
C ILE A 241 -1.19 -23.16 13.18
N GLU A 242 -0.33 -22.15 13.20
CA GLU A 242 -0.64 -20.80 13.63
C GLU A 242 -1.15 -19.94 12.47
N ILE A 243 -0.59 -20.14 11.27
CA ILE A 243 -0.94 -19.35 10.09
C ILE A 243 -0.81 -20.15 8.79
N ILE A 244 -1.79 -19.95 7.93
CA ILE A 244 -1.81 -20.38 6.53
C ILE A 244 -1.86 -19.10 5.72
N GLN A 245 -0.84 -18.87 4.90
CA GLN A 245 -0.69 -17.61 4.19
C GLN A 245 -0.13 -17.78 2.79
N ILE A 246 -0.36 -16.77 1.95
CA ILE A 246 0.39 -16.54 0.73
C ILE A 246 0.46 -15.04 0.47
N ASP A 247 1.60 -14.55 -0.03
CA ASP A 247 1.68 -13.17 -0.50
C ASP A 247 0.95 -13.10 -1.85
N ALA A 248 -0.32 -12.70 -1.82
CA ALA A 248 -1.17 -12.61 -3.00
C ALA A 248 -0.67 -11.60 -4.06
N TYR A 249 0.23 -10.68 -3.70
CA TYR A 249 0.79 -9.68 -4.61
C TYR A 249 2.05 -10.17 -5.32
N LYS A 250 2.84 -11.03 -4.67
CA LYS A 250 4.10 -11.55 -5.21
C LYS A 250 3.98 -12.97 -5.74
N SER A 251 3.00 -13.73 -5.26
CA SER A 251 2.80 -15.10 -5.69
C SER A 251 2.32 -15.17 -7.14
N GLN A 252 2.86 -16.13 -7.87
CA GLN A 252 2.46 -16.42 -9.25
C GLN A 252 1.16 -17.21 -9.35
N TYR A 253 0.68 -17.72 -8.23
CA TYR A 253 -0.55 -18.48 -8.14
C TYR A 253 -1.37 -18.03 -6.93
N LEU A 254 -2.68 -18.17 -7.07
CA LEU A 254 -3.62 -17.96 -5.98
C LEU A 254 -3.77 -19.28 -5.22
N ALA A 255 -3.89 -19.19 -3.91
CA ALA A 255 -4.12 -20.34 -3.05
C ALA A 255 -5.39 -20.15 -2.23
N ASN A 256 -5.96 -21.29 -1.82
CA ASN A 256 -7.24 -21.36 -1.15
C ASN A 256 -7.12 -22.23 0.11
N ILE A 257 -7.99 -21.95 1.07
CA ILE A 257 -8.38 -22.91 2.10
C ILE A 257 -9.72 -23.50 1.65
N ASP A 258 -9.75 -24.77 1.28
CA ASP A 258 -10.93 -25.49 0.81
C ASP A 258 -11.24 -26.64 1.80
N ILE A 259 -12.38 -26.59 2.47
CA ILE A 259 -12.86 -27.65 3.38
C ILE A 259 -14.20 -28.13 2.82
N ILE A 260 -14.18 -29.20 2.03
CA ILE A 260 -15.31 -29.56 1.16
C ILE A 260 -15.69 -31.04 1.31
N ASN A 261 -16.99 -31.33 1.43
CA ASN A 261 -17.54 -32.68 1.40
C ASN A 261 -16.99 -33.64 2.49
N ASN A 262 -16.75 -33.13 3.70
CA ASN A 262 -16.33 -33.96 4.85
C ASN A 262 -17.55 -34.29 5.71
N THR A 263 -18.28 -35.34 5.33
CA THR A 263 -19.59 -35.70 5.90
C THR A 263 -19.58 -36.05 7.40
N ASN A 264 -18.42 -36.37 7.96
CA ASN A 264 -18.24 -36.69 9.37
C ASN A 264 -17.57 -35.59 10.19
N LEU A 265 -17.11 -34.51 9.55
CA LEU A 265 -16.39 -33.44 10.22
C LEU A 265 -17.34 -32.67 11.15
N LEU A 266 -17.00 -32.63 12.44
CA LEU A 266 -17.80 -32.00 13.49
C LEU A 266 -17.27 -30.62 13.87
N THR A 267 -15.95 -30.47 13.88
CA THR A 267 -15.24 -29.23 14.27
C THR A 267 -14.00 -29.07 13.42
N LEU A 268 -13.51 -27.84 13.26
CA LEU A 268 -12.21 -27.62 12.61
C LEU A 268 -11.08 -28.15 13.50
N GLY A 269 -11.04 -27.77 14.78
CA GLY A 269 -10.01 -28.26 15.72
C GLY A 269 -8.61 -27.72 15.45
N MET A 270 -8.46 -26.78 14.50
CA MET A 270 -7.22 -26.06 14.20
C MET A 270 -7.36 -24.59 14.63
N LYS A 271 -6.23 -23.93 14.95
CA LYS A 271 -6.21 -22.52 15.36
C LYS A 271 -5.57 -21.61 14.30
N ALA A 272 -5.50 -22.10 13.07
CA ALA A 272 -4.79 -21.45 11.99
C ALA A 272 -5.45 -20.13 11.58
N LYS A 273 -4.67 -19.07 11.58
CA LYS A 273 -5.03 -17.78 10.98
C LYS A 273 -4.91 -17.88 9.47
N ARG A 274 -5.81 -17.22 8.74
CA ARG A 274 -5.75 -17.12 7.27
C ARG A 274 -5.25 -15.73 6.87
N ASP A 275 -4.32 -15.68 5.91
CA ASP A 275 -3.87 -14.43 5.29
C ASP A 275 -3.59 -14.56 3.78
N GLY A 276 -4.14 -13.66 2.96
CA GLY A 276 -3.91 -13.62 1.51
C GLY A 276 -4.53 -14.77 0.70
N LEU A 277 -5.52 -15.47 1.26
CA LEU A 277 -6.10 -16.69 0.66
C LEU A 277 -7.61 -16.57 0.43
N TYR A 278 -8.12 -17.26 -0.59
CA TYR A 278 -9.57 -17.53 -0.68
C TYR A 278 -9.99 -18.57 0.36
N LEU A 279 -11.25 -18.54 0.77
CA LEU A 279 -11.83 -19.54 1.68
C LEU A 279 -13.07 -20.16 1.06
N THR A 280 -13.14 -21.49 1.07
CA THR A 280 -14.33 -22.26 0.72
C THR A 280 -14.59 -23.29 1.80
N ILE A 281 -15.76 -23.26 2.42
CA ILE A 281 -16.19 -24.32 3.35
C ILE A 281 -17.59 -24.72 2.94
N ARG A 282 -17.76 -25.91 2.34
CA ARG A 282 -19.07 -26.36 1.84
C ARG A 282 -19.29 -27.86 2.03
N ASP A 283 -20.55 -28.27 2.03
CA ASP A 283 -20.95 -29.68 2.03
C ASP A 283 -20.39 -30.47 3.25
N ASN A 284 -20.27 -29.80 4.40
CA ASN A 284 -19.87 -30.42 5.67
C ASN A 284 -21.06 -30.42 6.65
N PRO A 285 -22.08 -31.27 6.46
CA PRO A 285 -23.39 -31.15 7.11
C PRO A 285 -23.37 -31.22 8.65
N LYS A 286 -22.31 -31.79 9.24
CA LYS A 286 -22.16 -31.89 10.70
C LYS A 286 -21.19 -30.86 11.28
N LEU A 287 -20.51 -30.07 10.43
CA LEU A 287 -19.48 -29.14 10.86
C LEU A 287 -20.15 -27.98 11.59
N CYS A 288 -19.74 -27.75 12.83
CA CYS A 288 -20.01 -26.51 13.52
C CYS A 288 -18.72 -25.73 13.73
N ILE A 289 -18.76 -24.46 13.38
CA ILE A 289 -17.62 -23.54 13.51
C ILE A 289 -17.89 -22.62 14.69
N THR A 290 -16.86 -22.35 15.49
CA THR A 290 -16.96 -21.39 16.60
C THR A 290 -16.71 -19.96 16.10
N SER A 291 -17.13 -18.95 16.87
CA SER A 291 -16.80 -17.56 16.56
C SER A 291 -15.29 -17.31 16.50
N GLN A 292 -14.51 -17.96 17.37
CA GLN A 292 -13.06 -17.85 17.42
C GLN A 292 -12.39 -18.42 16.17
N ASP A 293 -12.89 -19.55 15.66
CA ASP A 293 -12.40 -20.13 14.41
C ASP A 293 -12.66 -19.18 13.23
N LEU A 294 -13.84 -18.53 13.19
CA LEU A 294 -14.12 -17.53 12.16
C LEU A 294 -13.24 -16.30 12.29
N ASP A 295 -13.00 -15.78 13.50
CA ASP A 295 -12.09 -14.65 13.71
C ASP A 295 -10.68 -14.99 13.20
N ASN A 296 -10.19 -16.23 13.42
CA ASN A 296 -8.91 -16.69 12.87
C ASN A 296 -8.91 -16.79 11.34
N LEU A 297 -9.97 -17.36 10.74
CA LEU A 297 -10.12 -17.45 9.30
C LEU A 297 -10.33 -16.08 8.63
N PHE A 298 -10.64 -15.04 9.38
CA PHE A 298 -10.77 -13.66 8.88
C PHE A 298 -9.72 -12.70 9.48
N TYR A 299 -8.62 -13.24 10.00
CA TYR A 299 -7.56 -12.47 10.65
C TYR A 299 -6.82 -11.51 9.70
N GLY A 300 -6.31 -12.02 8.58
CA GLY A 300 -5.49 -11.26 7.63
C GLY A 300 -6.28 -10.73 6.43
N LEU A 301 -5.58 -10.52 5.32
CA LEU A 301 -6.18 -10.14 4.04
C LEU A 301 -7.10 -11.25 3.53
N SER A 302 -8.42 -11.00 3.57
CA SER A 302 -9.43 -11.88 2.97
C SER A 302 -9.61 -11.54 1.49
N LEU A 303 -9.26 -12.46 0.58
CA LEU A 303 -9.47 -12.27 -0.86
C LEU A 303 -10.95 -12.40 -1.26
N ASP A 304 -11.61 -13.48 -0.84
CA ASP A 304 -13.07 -13.71 -0.87
C ASP A 304 -13.40 -14.98 -0.06
N SER A 305 -14.68 -15.21 0.25
CA SER A 305 -15.16 -16.43 0.90
C SER A 305 -16.46 -17.00 0.28
N ASN A 306 -16.58 -18.32 0.27
CA ASN A 306 -17.76 -19.07 -0.16
C ASN A 306 -18.11 -20.13 0.89
N LEU A 307 -19.10 -19.84 1.73
CA LEU A 307 -19.35 -20.59 2.96
C LEU A 307 -20.73 -21.27 2.98
N ASP A 308 -20.75 -22.45 3.57
CA ASP A 308 -21.91 -23.23 4.02
C ASP A 308 -21.59 -23.79 5.41
N ILE A 309 -21.87 -22.99 6.43
CA ILE A 309 -21.40 -23.29 7.77
C ILE A 309 -22.51 -23.04 8.79
N LYS A 310 -22.51 -23.87 9.83
CA LYS A 310 -23.27 -23.61 11.05
C LYS A 310 -22.36 -22.94 12.07
N LEU A 311 -22.78 -21.82 12.63
CA LEU A 311 -22.09 -21.18 13.75
C LEU A 311 -22.59 -21.78 15.08
N CYS A 312 -21.66 -22.13 15.96
CA CYS A 312 -21.96 -22.58 17.32
C CYS A 312 -21.51 -21.53 18.33
N PHE A 313 -22.48 -21.00 19.09
CA PHE A 313 -22.23 -20.18 20.26
C PHE A 313 -21.98 -21.07 21.48
N ASN A 314 -21.00 -20.68 22.30
CA ASN A 314 -20.63 -21.36 23.53
C ASN A 314 -20.28 -20.33 24.62
N ASN A 315 -19.95 -20.79 25.82
CA ASN A 315 -19.61 -19.91 26.95
C ASN A 315 -18.34 -19.06 26.71
N GLU A 316 -17.52 -19.40 25.72
CA GLU A 316 -16.30 -18.68 25.34
C GLU A 316 -16.56 -17.64 24.24
N THR A 317 -17.79 -17.58 23.70
CA THR A 317 -18.14 -16.63 22.65
C THR A 317 -18.16 -15.21 23.23
N SER A 318 -17.34 -14.33 22.65
CA SER A 318 -17.24 -12.94 23.07
C SER A 318 -18.58 -12.21 22.98
N SER A 319 -18.84 -11.30 23.90
CA SER A 319 -20.11 -10.57 24.01
C SER A 319 -20.45 -9.66 22.82
N TYR A 320 -19.48 -9.34 21.95
CA TYR A 320 -19.71 -8.55 20.74
C TYR A 320 -20.30 -9.37 19.57
N TRP A 321 -20.35 -10.70 19.72
CA TRP A 321 -21.05 -11.60 18.80
C TRP A 321 -22.49 -11.79 19.24
N CYS A 322 -23.42 -11.48 18.35
CA CYS A 322 -24.85 -11.57 18.59
C CYS A 322 -25.50 -12.48 17.56
N GLN A 323 -26.49 -13.24 18.00
CA GLN A 323 -27.38 -13.97 17.11
C GLN A 323 -28.68 -13.18 16.94
N LEU A 324 -29.15 -13.05 15.70
CA LEU A 324 -30.47 -12.49 15.44
C LEU A 324 -31.53 -13.41 16.07
N PRO A 325 -32.45 -12.88 16.89
CA PRO A 325 -33.51 -13.68 17.50
C PRO A 325 -34.41 -14.34 16.45
N ASP A 326 -34.98 -15.51 16.77
CA ASP A 326 -35.91 -16.22 15.88
C ASP A 326 -37.15 -15.38 15.53
N SER A 327 -37.53 -14.44 16.41
CA SER A 327 -38.60 -13.46 16.18
C SER A 327 -38.28 -12.47 15.06
N GLY A 328 -37.00 -12.30 14.73
CA GLY A 328 -36.50 -11.26 13.82
C GLY A 328 -36.61 -9.84 14.39
N ASP A 329 -37.08 -9.67 15.64
CA ASP A 329 -37.29 -8.37 16.26
C ASP A 329 -36.01 -7.86 16.94
N LEU A 330 -35.63 -6.62 16.61
CA LEU A 330 -34.48 -5.93 17.23
C LEU A 330 -34.70 -5.65 18.73
N ASN A 331 -35.94 -5.66 19.22
CA ASN A 331 -36.21 -5.58 20.67
C ASN A 331 -35.46 -6.67 21.44
N ASP A 332 -35.44 -7.88 20.91
CA ASP A 332 -34.89 -9.07 21.55
C ASP A 332 -33.36 -9.20 21.35
N MET A 333 -32.78 -8.33 20.53
CA MET A 333 -31.33 -8.31 20.27
C MET A 333 -30.60 -7.56 21.40
N PRO A 334 -29.46 -8.06 21.91
CA PRO A 334 -28.66 -7.34 22.91
C PRO A 334 -28.04 -6.05 22.33
N ASP A 335 -27.64 -5.14 23.21
CA ASP A 335 -26.89 -3.93 22.85
C ASP A 335 -25.40 -4.25 22.63
N GLY A 336 -24.70 -3.41 21.85
CA GLY A 336 -23.24 -3.53 21.65
C GLY A 336 -22.80 -4.61 20.67
N CYS A 337 -23.71 -5.07 19.80
CA CYS A 337 -23.39 -6.06 18.77
C CYS A 337 -22.47 -5.48 17.70
N HIS A 338 -21.29 -6.08 17.53
CA HIS A 338 -20.38 -5.77 16.42
C HIS A 338 -20.47 -6.81 15.31
N ASN A 339 -20.68 -8.08 15.66
CA ASN A 339 -20.84 -9.18 14.72
C ASN A 339 -22.23 -9.79 14.90
N LEU A 340 -23.06 -9.73 13.86
CA LEU A 340 -24.41 -10.30 13.88
C LEU A 340 -24.45 -11.57 13.04
N THR A 341 -24.98 -12.66 13.59
CA THR A 341 -25.27 -13.89 12.85
C THR A 341 -26.78 -13.97 12.59
N GLY A 342 -27.16 -14.11 11.32
CA GLY A 342 -28.56 -14.24 10.91
C GLY A 342 -28.92 -13.39 9.70
N ASN A 343 -30.14 -13.58 9.22
CA ASN A 343 -30.67 -12.94 8.01
C ASN A 343 -31.52 -11.72 8.39
N LEU A 344 -30.95 -10.52 8.27
CA LEU A 344 -31.60 -9.27 8.64
C LEU A 344 -32.53 -8.77 7.54
N VAL A 345 -33.79 -8.48 7.88
CA VAL A 345 -34.80 -7.99 6.95
C VAL A 345 -35.27 -6.60 7.36
N LEU A 346 -35.15 -5.63 6.45
CA LEU A 346 -35.68 -4.28 6.56
C LEU A 346 -36.84 -4.11 5.58
N ASP A 347 -38.06 -4.29 6.08
CA ASP A 347 -39.29 -4.14 5.30
C ASP A 347 -40.20 -3.02 5.87
N ASN A 348 -41.49 -3.04 5.52
CA ASN A 348 -42.45 -2.06 6.05
C ASN A 348 -42.77 -2.22 7.55
N ASN A 349 -42.47 -3.37 8.13
CA ASN A 349 -42.69 -3.67 9.54
C ASN A 349 -41.40 -3.51 10.37
N PHE A 350 -40.34 -2.98 9.76
CA PHE A 350 -39.05 -2.83 10.42
C PHE A 350 -39.15 -2.00 11.71
N ASN A 351 -38.57 -2.53 12.80
CA ASN A 351 -38.58 -1.90 14.12
C ASN A 351 -37.62 -0.70 14.17
N PHE A 352 -38.12 0.46 13.76
CA PHE A 352 -37.37 1.72 13.80
C PHE A 352 -36.94 2.11 15.21
N ALA A 353 -37.78 1.87 16.22
CA ALA A 353 -37.51 2.27 17.60
C ALA A 353 -36.25 1.60 18.18
N ASN A 354 -35.88 0.41 17.68
CA ASN A 354 -34.71 -0.34 18.16
C ASN A 354 -33.60 -0.44 17.12
N SER A 355 -33.70 0.32 16.04
CA SER A 355 -32.69 0.34 14.98
C SER A 355 -31.34 0.90 15.43
N TYR A 356 -31.28 1.62 16.56
CA TYR A 356 -30.03 2.09 17.18
C TYR A 356 -29.08 0.94 17.55
N LYS A 357 -29.60 -0.27 17.79
CA LYS A 357 -28.77 -1.45 18.11
C LYS A 357 -27.93 -1.93 16.94
N LEU A 358 -28.22 -1.46 15.72
CA LEU A 358 -27.44 -1.74 14.51
C LEU A 358 -26.29 -0.74 14.28
N TYR A 359 -26.18 0.30 15.11
CA TYR A 359 -25.23 1.39 14.93
C TYR A 359 -23.77 0.93 14.97
N ASP A 360 -23.44 0.10 15.96
CA ASP A 360 -22.09 -0.43 16.18
C ASP A 360 -21.81 -1.71 15.37
N LEU A 361 -22.80 -2.18 14.59
CA LEU A 361 -22.67 -3.39 13.79
C LEU A 361 -21.62 -3.21 12.70
N GLN A 362 -20.60 -4.08 12.70
CA GLN A 362 -19.48 -4.06 11.75
C GLN A 362 -19.58 -5.20 10.72
N LEU A 363 -20.04 -6.36 11.15
CA LEU A 363 -20.09 -7.57 10.33
C LEU A 363 -21.45 -8.25 10.42
N ILE A 364 -22.01 -8.62 9.27
CA ILE A 364 -23.17 -9.52 9.19
C ILE A 364 -22.69 -10.86 8.65
N TYR A 365 -22.84 -11.92 9.44
CA TYR A 365 -22.69 -13.33 9.04
C TYR A 365 -24.07 -13.89 8.71
N GLY A 366 -24.49 -13.72 7.46
CA GLY A 366 -25.83 -14.01 6.96
C GLY A 366 -26.15 -13.12 5.76
N SER A 367 -27.39 -12.64 5.69
CA SER A 367 -27.85 -11.75 4.62
C SER A 367 -28.47 -10.46 5.14
N LEU A 368 -28.53 -9.46 4.26
CA LEU A 368 -29.28 -8.23 4.46
C LEU A 368 -30.28 -8.05 3.32
N THR A 369 -31.56 -8.14 3.66
CA THR A 369 -32.67 -7.87 2.73
C THR A 369 -33.30 -6.53 3.07
N ILE A 370 -33.45 -5.67 2.07
CA ILE A 370 -34.16 -4.38 2.19
C ILE A 370 -35.24 -4.38 1.12
N THR A 371 -36.50 -4.55 1.51
CA THR A 371 -37.57 -4.79 0.55
C THR A 371 -38.84 -4.05 0.88
N ASN A 372 -39.44 -3.41 -0.12
CA ASN A 372 -40.69 -2.67 0.00
C ASN A 372 -40.70 -1.63 1.14
N SER A 373 -39.55 -1.21 1.69
CA SER A 373 -39.52 -0.43 2.93
C SER A 373 -39.84 1.04 2.71
N SER A 374 -40.17 1.72 3.81
CA SER A 374 -40.29 3.18 3.86
C SER A 374 -38.94 3.89 4.02
N LEU A 375 -37.82 3.16 4.02
CA LEU A 375 -36.48 3.71 4.27
C LEU A 375 -36.04 4.68 3.17
N ARG A 376 -35.47 5.81 3.60
CA ARG A 376 -34.78 6.77 2.72
C ARG A 376 -33.28 6.53 2.68
N THR A 377 -32.73 6.07 3.80
CA THR A 377 -31.31 5.82 4.02
C THR A 377 -31.14 4.63 4.95
N THR A 378 -29.98 3.98 4.91
CA THR A 378 -29.60 2.94 5.90
C THR A 378 -28.54 3.46 6.88
N ASN A 379 -28.73 4.67 7.38
CA ASN A 379 -27.82 5.37 8.31
C ASN A 379 -27.67 4.68 9.67
N MET A 380 -28.61 3.79 10.03
CA MET A 380 -28.44 2.92 11.21
C MET A 380 -27.23 1.98 11.10
N PHE A 381 -26.68 1.76 9.90
CA PHE A 381 -25.46 0.98 9.67
C PHE A 381 -24.24 1.89 9.52
N SER A 382 -23.97 2.74 10.51
CA SER A 382 -22.84 3.68 10.47
C SER A 382 -21.49 2.98 10.44
N SER A 383 -21.39 1.83 11.10
CA SER A 383 -20.15 1.07 11.31
C SER A 383 -20.03 -0.18 10.44
N LEU A 384 -21.04 -0.49 9.62
CA LEU A 384 -21.10 -1.73 8.84
C LEU A 384 -20.00 -1.77 7.79
N GLN A 385 -19.11 -2.74 7.92
CA GLN A 385 -17.96 -2.94 7.06
C GLN A 385 -18.21 -4.03 6.03
N ARG A 386 -18.73 -5.19 6.44
CA ARG A 386 -18.89 -6.33 5.52
C ARG A 386 -20.16 -7.15 5.77
N ILE A 387 -20.64 -7.78 4.71
CA ILE A 387 -21.67 -8.81 4.74
C ILE A 387 -21.05 -10.11 4.21
N ARG A 388 -21.16 -11.19 4.99
CA ARG A 388 -20.60 -12.51 4.69
C ARG A 388 -21.73 -13.53 4.69
N SER A 389 -22.07 -14.08 3.54
CA SER A 389 -23.06 -15.16 3.48
C SER A 389 -22.43 -16.44 4.03
N ILE A 390 -23.04 -17.00 5.07
CA ILE A 390 -22.61 -18.26 5.69
C ILE A 390 -23.51 -19.45 5.34
N GLU A 391 -24.67 -19.20 4.73
CA GLU A 391 -25.64 -20.22 4.33
C GLU A 391 -25.61 -20.43 2.81
N ASP A 392 -25.92 -21.66 2.37
CA ASP A 392 -26.09 -21.95 0.95
C ASP A 392 -27.24 -21.18 0.29
N ASN A 393 -27.04 -20.88 -1.00
CA ASN A 393 -28.01 -20.23 -1.89
C ASN A 393 -28.62 -18.92 -1.35
N THR A 394 -28.01 -18.33 -0.32
CA THR A 394 -28.49 -17.12 0.31
C THR A 394 -27.90 -15.90 -0.41
N ILE A 395 -28.77 -15.00 -0.87
CA ILE A 395 -28.34 -13.75 -1.50
C ILE A 395 -27.80 -12.84 -0.38
N PRO A 396 -26.52 -12.45 -0.40
CA PRO A 396 -25.90 -11.73 0.72
C PRO A 396 -26.49 -10.33 0.94
N LEU A 397 -26.81 -9.63 -0.15
CA LEU A 397 -27.47 -8.33 -0.13
C LEU A 397 -28.58 -8.33 -1.16
N ASN A 398 -29.82 -8.09 -0.72
CA ASN A 398 -30.99 -8.09 -1.57
C ASN A 398 -31.81 -6.81 -1.35
N VAL A 399 -31.70 -5.84 -2.25
CA VAL A 399 -32.35 -4.52 -2.14
C VAL A 399 -33.38 -4.37 -3.25
N LEU A 400 -34.67 -4.53 -2.91
CA LEU A 400 -35.75 -4.66 -3.88
C LEU A 400 -36.91 -3.69 -3.62
N ASN A 401 -37.42 -3.05 -4.67
CA ASN A 401 -38.69 -2.30 -4.65
C ASN A 401 -38.78 -1.19 -3.59
N ASN A 402 -37.66 -0.57 -3.21
CA ASN A 402 -37.67 0.53 -2.24
C ASN A 402 -37.82 1.86 -2.98
N THR A 403 -39.06 2.34 -3.09
CA THR A 403 -39.38 3.55 -3.86
C THR A 403 -38.82 4.83 -3.23
N LYS A 404 -38.56 4.85 -1.92
CA LYS A 404 -38.07 6.04 -1.19
C LYS A 404 -36.56 6.02 -0.92
N LEU A 405 -35.90 4.88 -1.12
CA LEU A 405 -34.50 4.69 -0.78
C LEU A 405 -33.60 5.48 -1.71
N ARG A 406 -32.73 6.31 -1.13
CA ARG A 406 -31.82 7.22 -1.84
C ARG A 406 -30.35 6.91 -1.60
N LYS A 407 -30.05 6.22 -0.51
CA LYS A 407 -28.68 5.86 -0.12
C LYS A 407 -28.71 4.56 0.66
N LEU A 408 -27.84 3.62 0.28
CA LEU A 408 -27.52 2.44 1.07
C LEU A 408 -26.44 2.82 2.09
N PHE A 409 -25.22 2.31 1.93
CA PHE A 409 -24.14 2.46 2.89
C PHE A 409 -23.32 3.75 2.69
N SER A 410 -22.58 4.13 3.72
CA SER A 410 -21.50 5.11 3.59
C SER A 410 -20.32 4.45 2.87
N GLY A 411 -19.91 5.01 1.72
CA GLY A 411 -18.86 4.42 0.87
C GLY A 411 -17.47 4.33 1.52
N PHE A 412 -17.23 5.01 2.64
CA PHE A 412 -15.96 4.94 3.37
C PHE A 412 -15.93 3.83 4.43
N THR A 413 -17.10 3.41 4.95
CA THR A 413 -17.17 2.39 5.99
C THR A 413 -17.32 1.00 5.39
N PHE A 414 -18.16 0.87 4.35
CA PHE A 414 -18.50 -0.41 3.76
C PHE A 414 -17.37 -0.91 2.84
N LYS A 415 -16.73 -2.00 3.26
CA LYS A 415 -15.56 -2.62 2.61
C LYS A 415 -15.91 -3.75 1.65
N GLY A 416 -17.14 -4.28 1.70
CA GLY A 416 -17.64 -5.17 0.65
C GLY A 416 -18.46 -6.37 1.11
N ILE A 417 -18.68 -7.30 0.19
CA ILE A 417 -19.49 -8.51 0.39
C ILE A 417 -18.66 -9.74 0.05
N GLU A 418 -18.80 -10.81 0.84
CA GLU A 418 -18.21 -12.11 0.56
C GLU A 418 -19.31 -13.17 0.50
N SER A 419 -19.43 -13.85 -0.64
CA SER A 419 -20.47 -14.88 -0.86
C SER A 419 -20.22 -15.67 -2.14
N GLY A 420 -20.70 -16.92 -2.17
CA GLY A 420 -20.84 -17.70 -3.42
C GLY A 420 -22.01 -17.25 -4.31
N MET A 421 -22.86 -16.33 -3.84
CA MET A 421 -24.03 -15.80 -4.56
C MET A 421 -23.81 -14.35 -4.99
N ALA A 422 -24.55 -13.93 -6.02
CA ALA A 422 -24.55 -12.55 -6.49
C ALA A 422 -25.48 -11.69 -5.62
N PRO A 423 -25.06 -10.49 -5.17
CA PRO A 423 -25.98 -9.53 -4.58
C PRO A 423 -26.89 -8.92 -5.64
N THR A 424 -28.07 -8.49 -5.21
CA THR A 424 -29.12 -7.96 -6.08
C THR A 424 -29.59 -6.59 -5.59
N VAL A 425 -29.60 -5.59 -6.47
CA VAL A 425 -30.19 -4.27 -6.24
C VAL A 425 -31.09 -3.94 -7.43
N GLU A 426 -32.40 -4.08 -7.26
CA GLU A 426 -33.37 -3.92 -8.34
C GLU A 426 -34.60 -3.10 -7.93
N ASN A 427 -35.16 -2.33 -8.88
CA ASN A 427 -36.41 -1.57 -8.75
C ASN A 427 -36.37 -0.48 -7.65
N ASN A 428 -35.23 0.15 -7.43
CA ASN A 428 -35.10 1.26 -6.47
C ASN A 428 -35.01 2.59 -7.24
N ILE A 429 -36.16 3.12 -7.65
CA ILE A 429 -36.28 4.25 -8.60
C ILE A 429 -35.58 5.55 -8.15
N ASN A 430 -35.23 5.68 -6.87
CA ASN A 430 -34.57 6.86 -6.29
C ASN A 430 -33.15 6.57 -5.78
N LEU A 431 -32.64 5.34 -5.94
CA LEU A 431 -31.33 4.92 -5.46
C LEU A 431 -30.30 4.98 -6.60
N PRO A 432 -29.30 5.88 -6.55
CA PRO A 432 -28.18 5.82 -7.48
C PRO A 432 -27.17 4.74 -7.05
N VAL A 433 -26.82 3.84 -7.96
CA VAL A 433 -25.83 2.76 -7.74
C VAL A 433 -24.61 3.02 -8.63
N TYR A 434 -23.62 3.72 -8.08
CA TYR A 434 -22.41 4.12 -8.81
C TYR A 434 -21.43 2.96 -9.02
N VAL A 435 -20.58 3.06 -10.05
CA VAL A 435 -19.55 2.07 -10.40
C VAL A 435 -18.67 1.68 -9.20
N VAL A 436 -18.25 2.65 -8.38
CA VAL A 436 -17.44 2.40 -7.18
C VAL A 436 -18.17 1.48 -6.19
N PHE A 437 -19.47 1.71 -5.97
CA PHE A 437 -20.28 0.86 -5.09
C PHE A 437 -20.38 -0.55 -5.65
N CYS A 438 -20.54 -0.69 -6.96
CA CYS A 438 -20.57 -1.98 -7.64
C CYS A 438 -19.28 -2.78 -7.46
N SER A 439 -18.12 -2.12 -7.42
CA SER A 439 -16.84 -2.76 -7.11
C SER A 439 -16.79 -3.30 -5.69
N PHE A 440 -17.41 -2.63 -4.71
CA PHE A 440 -17.46 -3.09 -3.32
C PHE A 440 -18.40 -4.28 -3.11
N ILE A 441 -19.54 -4.30 -3.79
CA ILE A 441 -20.51 -5.40 -3.66
C ILE A 441 -20.22 -6.58 -4.60
N LYS A 442 -19.17 -6.52 -5.41
CA LYS A 442 -18.81 -7.63 -6.30
C LYS A 442 -18.31 -8.82 -5.47
N THR A 443 -18.88 -9.99 -5.71
CA THR A 443 -18.41 -11.28 -5.16
C THR A 443 -17.74 -12.10 -6.27
N ARG A 444 -17.55 -13.42 -6.09
CA ARG A 444 -17.21 -14.33 -7.20
C ARG A 444 -18.20 -14.26 -8.38
N LYS A 445 -19.39 -13.72 -8.16
CA LYS A 445 -20.40 -13.46 -9.19
C LYS A 445 -20.63 -11.97 -9.33
N ALA A 446 -20.91 -11.52 -10.56
CA ALA A 446 -21.26 -10.13 -10.82
C ALA A 446 -22.58 -9.76 -10.13
N ALA A 447 -22.63 -8.57 -9.52
CA ALA A 447 -23.84 -8.06 -8.89
C ALA A 447 -24.95 -7.82 -9.93
N ILE A 448 -26.19 -8.13 -9.56
CA ILE A 448 -27.37 -7.92 -10.41
C ILE A 448 -27.96 -6.55 -10.09
N ILE A 449 -27.71 -5.55 -10.96
CA ILE A 449 -28.10 -4.15 -10.74
C ILE A 449 -28.98 -3.67 -11.90
N LYS A 450 -30.27 -3.44 -11.64
CA LYS A 450 -31.25 -3.10 -12.69
C LYS A 450 -32.33 -2.15 -12.19
N LYS A 451 -32.87 -1.30 -13.07
CA LYS A 451 -34.06 -0.46 -12.79
C LYS A 451 -33.94 0.39 -11.52
N ASN A 452 -32.73 0.84 -11.20
CA ASN A 452 -32.49 1.83 -10.16
C ASN A 452 -32.41 3.24 -10.79
N LEU A 453 -32.29 4.29 -9.96
CA LEU A 453 -32.08 5.65 -10.49
C LEU A 453 -30.86 5.70 -11.41
N GLN A 454 -29.79 5.00 -11.02
CA GLN A 454 -28.59 4.76 -11.82
C GLN A 454 -28.08 3.35 -11.56
N ASN A 455 -27.64 2.64 -12.59
CA ASN A 455 -27.02 1.31 -12.48
C ASN A 455 -25.52 1.38 -12.82
N CYS A 456 -24.79 0.31 -12.50
CA CYS A 456 -23.37 0.21 -12.77
C CYS A 456 -23.08 0.37 -14.27
N GLY A 457 -22.19 1.30 -14.62
CA GLY A 457 -21.78 1.50 -16.02
C GLY A 457 -22.77 2.31 -16.87
N ASP A 458 -23.89 2.78 -16.31
CA ASP A 458 -24.69 3.81 -16.95
C ASP A 458 -23.82 5.08 -17.07
N GLY A 459 -23.63 5.58 -18.30
CA GLY A 459 -22.83 6.77 -18.59
C GLY A 459 -23.29 8.03 -17.84
N SER A 460 -22.48 9.09 -17.87
CA SER A 460 -22.51 10.29 -17.00
C SER A 460 -23.77 11.18 -17.04
N ASN A 461 -24.90 10.72 -17.60
CA ASN A 461 -26.16 11.43 -17.47
C ASN A 461 -26.77 11.11 -16.10
N ILE A 462 -26.38 11.87 -15.08
CA ILE A 462 -26.90 11.74 -13.70
C ILE A 462 -28.37 12.17 -13.70
N PRO A 463 -29.34 11.24 -13.54
CA PRO A 463 -30.72 11.64 -13.39
C PRO A 463 -30.91 12.32 -12.03
N VAL A 464 -31.55 13.49 -12.02
CA VAL A 464 -31.77 14.27 -10.80
C VAL A 464 -32.77 13.50 -9.91
N PRO A 465 -32.42 13.17 -8.64
CA PRO A 465 -33.37 12.56 -7.73
C PRO A 465 -34.61 13.44 -7.56
N LYS A 466 -35.81 12.87 -7.57
CA LYS A 466 -37.02 13.62 -7.21
C LYS A 466 -36.93 13.99 -5.73
N TYR A 467 -36.59 15.24 -5.42
CA TYR A 467 -36.50 15.73 -4.04
C TYR A 467 -37.86 15.66 -3.37
N ASP A 468 -37.95 14.81 -2.34
CA ASP A 468 -39.02 14.79 -1.36
C ASP A 468 -38.51 15.66 -0.20
N ARG A 469 -39.25 16.71 0.14
CA ARG A 469 -38.88 17.73 1.15
C ARG A 469 -39.22 17.31 2.58
N THR A 470 -39.73 16.09 2.79
CA THR A 470 -39.98 15.60 4.15
C THR A 470 -38.65 15.17 4.81
N PRO A 471 -38.51 15.31 6.15
CA PRO A 471 -37.29 14.97 6.86
C PRO A 471 -36.79 13.55 6.52
N TYR A 472 -35.47 13.39 6.43
CA TYR A 472 -34.88 12.05 6.38
C TYR A 472 -35.24 11.29 7.67
N ASN A 473 -35.12 9.96 7.66
CA ASN A 473 -35.38 9.12 8.83
C ASN A 473 -34.29 9.36 9.91
N ILE A 474 -34.23 10.57 10.47
CA ILE A 474 -33.12 11.13 11.28
C ILE A 474 -33.28 10.83 12.78
N ASP A 475 -34.40 10.30 13.25
CA ASP A 475 -34.63 10.11 14.69
C ASP A 475 -34.09 8.78 15.26
N VAL A 476 -32.87 8.38 14.88
CA VAL A 476 -32.22 7.17 15.45
C VAL A 476 -30.94 7.51 16.24
N PHE A 477 -30.53 8.77 16.33
CA PHE A 477 -29.43 9.16 17.22
C PHE A 477 -29.95 9.45 18.64
N ARG A 478 -29.78 8.46 19.53
CA ARG A 478 -29.80 8.55 21.01
C ARG A 478 -30.61 9.71 21.62
N GLY A 479 -31.83 9.41 22.05
CA GLY A 479 -32.44 10.05 23.23
C GLY A 479 -32.67 11.57 23.21
N VAL A 480 -33.06 12.15 22.09
CA VAL A 480 -33.59 13.54 22.09
C VAL A 480 -35.08 13.49 22.47
N PRO A 481 -35.59 14.35 23.38
CA PRO A 481 -36.92 14.21 23.94
C PRO A 481 -37.99 14.32 22.87
N ILE A 482 -39.11 13.62 23.08
CA ILE A 482 -40.40 13.92 22.45
C ILE A 482 -40.70 15.39 22.73
N TYR A 483 -40.40 16.29 21.78
CA TYR A 483 -41.00 17.61 21.82
C TYR A 483 -42.45 17.45 21.37
N PHE A 484 -43.32 17.34 22.39
CA PHE A 484 -44.67 17.86 22.27
C PHE A 484 -44.59 19.32 21.79
N ASP A 485 -45.56 19.69 20.95
CA ASP A 485 -45.77 21.00 20.35
C ASP A 485 -44.89 21.38 19.15
N VAL A 486 -45.35 20.97 17.97
CA VAL A 486 -45.48 21.95 16.88
C VAL A 486 -46.96 22.04 16.52
N SER A 487 -47.58 23.10 17.04
CA SER A 487 -48.99 23.43 16.91
C SER A 487 -49.48 23.33 15.46
N HIS A 488 -50.58 22.63 15.26
CA HIS A 488 -51.43 22.81 14.09
C HIS A 488 -52.10 24.19 14.19
N GLY A 489 -51.68 25.13 13.35
CA GLY A 489 -52.34 26.41 13.14
C GLY A 489 -51.70 27.08 11.93
N SER A 490 -52.40 27.68 10.98
CA SER A 490 -53.83 27.92 10.81
C SER A 490 -54.06 28.20 9.31
N GLU A 491 -55.30 28.08 8.89
CA GLU A 491 -55.84 28.35 7.56
C GLU A 491 -55.33 29.67 6.94
N ASN A 492 -54.50 29.57 5.90
CA ASN A 492 -54.28 30.66 4.95
C ASN A 492 -53.78 30.10 3.60
N PRO A 493 -54.59 30.11 2.53
CA PRO A 493 -54.18 29.60 1.22
C PRO A 493 -53.39 30.70 0.49
N GLY A 494 -52.10 30.83 0.79
CA GLY A 494 -51.24 31.79 0.08
C GLY A 494 -49.89 32.13 0.72
N GLY A 495 -49.62 31.72 1.95
CA GLY A 495 -48.30 31.89 2.57
C GLY A 495 -47.38 30.73 2.20
N SER A 496 -46.24 31.03 1.56
CA SER A 496 -45.15 30.06 1.38
C SER A 496 -44.77 29.46 2.73
N GLY A 497 -45.00 28.15 2.91
CA GLY A 497 -44.65 27.40 4.11
C GLY A 497 -43.16 27.35 4.38
N MET A 498 -42.59 28.47 4.83
CA MET A 498 -41.32 28.55 5.55
C MET A 498 -41.63 28.41 7.04
N LEU A 499 -41.71 27.16 7.52
CA LEU A 499 -41.69 26.88 8.96
C LEU A 499 -40.76 25.66 9.19
N ASN A 500 -39.49 26.01 9.42
CA ASN A 500 -38.51 25.43 10.35
C ASN A 500 -38.43 23.90 10.51
N ASN A 501 -37.61 23.27 9.68
CA ASN A 501 -36.75 22.18 10.10
C ASN A 501 -35.35 22.77 10.44
N PRO A 502 -34.76 22.54 11.63
CA PRO A 502 -33.44 23.08 11.99
C PRO A 502 -32.29 22.58 11.07
N TRP A 503 -32.56 21.61 10.19
CA TRP A 503 -31.59 21.00 9.29
C TRP A 503 -31.77 21.40 7.83
N ASP A 504 -32.82 22.14 7.48
CA ASP A 504 -32.90 22.80 6.18
C ASP A 504 -32.11 24.11 6.25
N ARG A 505 -30.79 24.00 6.05
CA ARG A 505 -29.94 25.20 5.86
C ARG A 505 -30.40 25.93 4.61
N ASN A 506 -31.11 27.02 4.84
CA ASN A 506 -31.40 28.08 3.90
C ASN A 506 -30.07 28.57 3.29
N SER A 507 -29.92 28.49 1.97
CA SER A 507 -28.68 28.76 1.25
C SER A 507 -28.41 30.26 1.05
N THR A 508 -28.66 31.11 2.05
CA THR A 508 -28.51 32.57 1.91
C THR A 508 -28.12 33.27 3.21
N ASP A 509 -27.21 32.71 4.01
CA ASP A 509 -26.54 33.52 5.03
C ASP A 509 -25.02 33.40 4.99
N VAL A 510 -24.42 34.58 5.01
CA VAL A 510 -23.01 34.93 4.87
C VAL A 510 -22.42 34.93 6.28
N ASP A 511 -21.17 34.49 6.39
CA ASP A 511 -20.35 34.52 7.60
C ASP A 511 -20.82 33.66 8.77
N TYR A 512 -20.07 32.60 9.08
CA TYR A 512 -19.54 32.33 10.42
C TYR A 512 -18.59 31.14 10.31
N SER A 513 -17.28 31.44 10.37
CA SER A 513 -16.24 30.46 10.66
C SER A 513 -16.45 29.87 12.04
N TYR A 514 -16.15 28.59 12.21
CA TYR A 514 -15.75 28.08 13.52
C TYR A 514 -14.39 27.42 13.43
N ASP A 515 -13.56 27.93 14.32
CA ASP A 515 -12.19 27.58 14.61
C ASP A 515 -12.02 26.12 15.01
N VAL A 516 -10.80 25.66 14.73
CA VAL A 516 -10.22 24.43 15.23
C VAL A 516 -9.97 24.60 16.73
N GLU A 517 -10.59 23.75 17.57
CA GLU A 517 -9.96 23.37 18.84
C GLU A 517 -9.35 21.99 18.69
N THR A 518 -8.02 22.01 18.78
CA THR A 518 -7.13 20.88 18.93
C THR A 518 -7.29 20.26 20.31
N THR A 519 -7.38 18.93 20.38
CA THR A 519 -6.77 18.17 21.48
C THR A 519 -6.01 16.98 20.92
N THR A 520 -4.69 17.05 21.13
CA THR A 520 -3.67 16.01 21.04
C THR A 520 -3.93 14.88 22.04
N GLU A 521 -3.84 13.61 21.63
CA GLU A 521 -3.01 12.58 22.29
C GLU A 521 -3.12 11.20 21.62
N ASN A 522 -1.96 10.73 21.13
CA ASN A 522 -1.46 9.36 20.93
C ASN A 522 -2.43 8.16 20.86
N SER A 523 -2.42 7.50 19.68
CA SER A 523 -2.19 6.06 19.63
C SER A 523 -1.48 5.67 18.32
N GLU A 524 -0.23 5.27 18.45
CA GLU A 524 0.57 4.63 17.41
C GLU A 524 -0.01 3.25 17.02
N LYS A 525 0.29 2.86 15.76
CA LYS A 525 0.17 1.51 15.16
C LYS A 525 -1.24 1.03 14.82
N ALA A 526 -1.63 1.26 13.56
CA ALA A 526 -2.46 0.32 12.80
C ALA A 526 -2.16 0.42 11.30
N VAL A 527 -1.37 -0.55 10.83
CA VAL A 527 -1.49 -1.30 9.58
C VAL A 527 -1.86 -0.54 8.30
N SER A 528 -0.87 -0.48 7.42
CA SER A 528 -0.94 -0.14 6.00
C SER A 528 -2.13 -0.81 5.29
N PHE A 529 -3.10 0.00 4.86
CA PHE A 529 -4.08 -0.38 3.83
C PHE A 529 -4.02 0.68 2.74
N LEU A 530 -3.30 0.34 1.66
CA LEU A 530 -3.31 1.10 0.41
C LEU A 530 -4.72 0.99 -0.21
N PHE A 531 -5.46 2.10 -0.22
CA PHE A 531 -6.54 2.32 -1.17
C PHE A 531 -6.40 3.71 -1.78
N VAL A 532 -6.17 3.73 -3.09
CA VAL A 532 -6.26 4.93 -3.92
C VAL A 532 -7.72 5.41 -3.88
N THR A 533 -7.97 6.54 -3.25
CA THR A 533 -9.19 7.33 -3.49
C THR A 533 -8.90 8.80 -3.22
N ALA A 534 -8.62 9.55 -4.29
CA ALA A 534 -8.66 10.99 -4.24
C ALA A 534 -10.11 11.42 -3.95
N TYR A 535 -10.35 12.07 -2.81
CA TYR A 535 -11.60 12.78 -2.54
C TYR A 535 -11.31 14.30 -2.56
N VAL A 536 -11.80 14.96 -3.60
CA VAL A 536 -11.93 16.43 -3.63
C VAL A 536 -13.27 16.77 -2.99
N ILE A 537 -13.24 17.53 -1.91
CA ILE A 537 -14.43 18.02 -1.21
C ILE A 537 -15.16 19.04 -2.10
N SER A 538 -16.48 18.95 -2.08
CA SER A 538 -17.47 19.69 -2.87
C SER A 538 -17.14 21.15 -3.17
N ALA A 539 -16.97 21.46 -4.45
CA ALA A 539 -17.41 22.70 -5.06
C ALA A 539 -17.84 22.39 -6.51
N LYS A 540 -18.77 23.18 -7.03
CA LYS A 540 -19.67 22.95 -8.18
C LYS A 540 -19.00 22.79 -9.56
N TYR A 541 -17.75 22.34 -9.65
CA TYR A 541 -17.02 22.10 -10.90
C TYR A 541 -16.22 20.80 -10.77
N HIS A 542 -16.58 19.80 -11.57
CA HIS A 542 -15.91 18.50 -11.63
C HIS A 542 -14.50 18.64 -12.24
N PRO A 543 -13.43 18.12 -11.61
CA PRO A 543 -12.17 17.92 -12.31
C PRO A 543 -12.39 16.90 -13.42
N THR A 544 -11.90 17.20 -14.63
CA THR A 544 -11.93 16.24 -15.75
C THR A 544 -10.72 15.34 -15.60
N ILE A 545 -10.95 14.08 -15.25
CA ILE A 545 -9.89 13.06 -15.19
C ILE A 545 -9.95 12.31 -16.51
N THR A 546 -8.92 12.45 -17.33
CA THR A 546 -8.73 11.62 -18.53
C THR A 546 -7.76 10.50 -18.21
N GLU A 547 -7.68 9.46 -19.04
CA GLU A 547 -6.77 8.30 -18.83
C GLU A 547 -5.29 8.70 -18.60
N ASN A 548 -4.90 9.94 -18.93
CA ASN A 548 -3.49 10.35 -18.98
C ASN A 548 -3.12 11.65 -18.21
N SER A 549 -4.05 12.44 -17.67
CA SER A 549 -3.69 13.69 -16.94
C SER A 549 -4.74 14.14 -15.91
N ILE A 550 -4.30 14.90 -14.90
CA ILE A 550 -5.17 15.52 -13.89
C ILE A 550 -5.34 17.01 -14.22
N GLU A 551 -6.60 17.45 -14.41
CA GLU A 551 -6.93 18.86 -14.60
C GLU A 551 -7.85 19.41 -13.50
N ILE A 552 -7.41 20.47 -12.81
CA ILE A 552 -8.15 21.17 -11.74
C ILE A 552 -8.14 22.66 -12.05
N MET A 553 -9.22 23.16 -12.66
CA MET A 553 -9.26 24.54 -13.14
C MET A 553 -10.51 25.30 -12.69
N ASN A 554 -10.35 26.61 -12.48
CA ASN A 554 -11.45 27.58 -12.30
C ASN A 554 -12.38 27.29 -11.10
N ASN A 555 -11.84 26.80 -9.99
CA ASN A 555 -12.61 26.58 -8.77
C ASN A 555 -12.24 27.63 -7.70
N PRO A 556 -12.98 28.74 -7.60
CA PRO A 556 -12.65 29.84 -6.70
C PRO A 556 -12.87 29.50 -5.21
N TYR A 557 -13.51 28.37 -4.90
CA TYR A 557 -13.78 27.92 -3.53
C TYR A 557 -12.90 26.76 -3.07
N LEU A 558 -12.06 26.22 -3.97
CA LEU A 558 -11.17 25.11 -3.65
C LEU A 558 -10.04 25.62 -2.76
N THR A 559 -9.93 25.10 -1.55
CA THR A 559 -8.91 25.53 -0.56
C THR A 559 -7.77 24.53 -0.39
N LYS A 560 -8.01 23.24 -0.68
CA LYS A 560 -7.03 22.15 -0.58
C LYS A 560 -7.26 21.08 -1.64
N ILE A 561 -6.21 20.35 -1.99
CA ILE A 561 -6.26 19.15 -2.82
C ILE A 561 -5.97 17.94 -1.91
N GLY A 562 -6.91 17.01 -1.79
CA GLY A 562 -6.76 15.74 -1.06
C GLY A 562 -6.30 14.60 -1.97
N ILE A 563 -5.30 14.84 -2.82
CA ILE A 563 -4.73 13.82 -3.70
C ILE A 563 -3.51 13.23 -3.01
N ASP A 564 -3.52 11.92 -2.83
CA ASP A 564 -2.32 11.18 -2.49
C ASP A 564 -1.45 11.04 -3.76
N PHE A 565 -0.46 11.94 -3.87
CA PHE A 565 0.43 11.99 -5.03
C PHE A 565 1.41 10.80 -5.09
N GLU A 566 1.61 10.06 -3.99
CA GLU A 566 2.43 8.85 -3.95
C GLU A 566 1.67 7.62 -4.48
N ALA A 567 0.34 7.60 -4.30
CA ALA A 567 -0.50 6.47 -4.69
C ALA A 567 -1.01 6.51 -6.16
N CYS A 568 -0.82 7.61 -6.91
CA CYS A 568 -1.28 7.65 -8.31
C CYS A 568 -0.32 6.94 -9.28
N ARG A 569 -0.55 5.64 -9.52
CA ARG A 569 0.20 4.83 -10.52
C ARG A 569 -0.14 5.13 -11.99
N PHE A 570 -1.25 5.82 -12.29
CA PHE A 570 -1.71 6.08 -13.67
C PHE A 570 -1.56 7.53 -14.14
N CYS A 571 -0.97 8.41 -13.32
CA CYS A 571 -0.84 9.85 -13.63
C CYS A 571 0.48 10.20 -14.35
N GLU A 572 0.94 9.40 -15.31
CA GLU A 572 2.29 9.53 -15.88
C GLU A 572 2.48 10.69 -16.89
N HIS A 573 1.42 11.39 -17.31
CA HIS A 573 1.52 12.39 -18.40
C HIS A 573 1.11 13.84 -18.08
N GLY A 574 0.77 14.16 -16.81
CA GLY A 574 0.89 15.53 -16.30
C GLY A 574 -0.22 16.06 -15.37
N LEU A 575 0.10 17.13 -14.62
CA LEU A 575 -0.79 17.79 -13.65
C LEU A 575 -1.04 19.26 -14.04
N ASN A 576 -2.29 19.67 -14.22
CA ASN A 576 -2.67 21.01 -14.63
C ASN A 576 -3.64 21.64 -13.61
N VAL A 577 -3.17 22.60 -12.80
CA VAL A 577 -3.95 23.26 -11.74
C VAL A 577 -3.98 24.77 -11.96
N LYS A 578 -5.12 25.33 -12.38
CA LYS A 578 -5.22 26.75 -12.79
C LYS A 578 -6.39 27.51 -12.19
N ASN A 579 -6.23 28.80 -11.92
CA ASN A 579 -7.33 29.72 -11.57
C ASN A 579 -8.16 29.28 -10.35
N ASN A 580 -7.54 28.75 -9.29
CA ASN A 580 -8.23 28.41 -8.05
C ASN A 580 -7.84 29.41 -6.94
N SER A 581 -8.58 30.51 -6.85
CA SER A 581 -8.18 31.70 -6.06
C SER A 581 -7.97 31.47 -4.56
N GLN A 582 -8.52 30.39 -4.00
CA GLN A 582 -8.40 30.04 -2.58
C GLN A 582 -7.48 28.83 -2.32
N LEU A 583 -6.92 28.23 -3.37
CA LEU A 583 -6.18 26.98 -3.27
C LEU A 583 -4.73 27.23 -2.88
N ASN A 584 -4.35 26.79 -1.67
CA ASN A 584 -2.97 26.88 -1.20
C ASN A 584 -2.28 25.51 -1.32
N LEU A 585 -1.31 25.41 -2.23
CA LEU A 585 -0.60 24.16 -2.48
C LEU A 585 0.73 24.03 -1.75
N ALA A 586 1.15 25.01 -0.95
CA ALA A 586 2.48 25.05 -0.32
C ALA A 586 2.89 23.73 0.36
N LYS A 587 1.96 23.07 1.07
CA LYS A 587 2.22 21.83 1.81
C LYS A 587 2.33 20.58 0.94
N GLU A 588 1.79 20.60 -0.27
CA GLU A 588 1.81 19.46 -1.20
C GLU A 588 2.84 19.64 -2.32
N CYS A 589 3.53 20.79 -2.37
CA CYS A 589 4.49 21.10 -3.43
C CYS A 589 5.61 20.07 -3.54
N ASP A 590 6.22 19.66 -2.43
CA ASP A 590 7.31 18.68 -2.44
C ASP A 590 6.88 17.36 -3.11
N LYS A 591 5.68 16.87 -2.78
CA LYS A 591 5.12 15.63 -3.36
C LYS A 591 4.77 15.80 -4.84
N ILE A 592 4.12 16.91 -5.19
CA ILE A 592 3.78 17.25 -6.57
C ILE A 592 5.04 17.31 -7.44
N ILE A 593 6.11 17.90 -6.92
CA ILE A 593 7.37 18.08 -7.62
C ILE A 593 8.10 16.76 -7.80
N MET A 594 8.21 15.94 -6.75
CA MET A 594 8.84 14.62 -6.82
C MET A 594 8.14 13.71 -7.83
N ARG A 595 6.81 13.81 -7.94
CA ARG A 595 6.03 12.92 -8.82
C ARG A 595 5.94 13.40 -10.27
N TYR A 596 5.64 14.69 -10.49
CA TYR A 596 5.31 15.19 -11.83
C TYR A 596 6.46 15.95 -12.50
N GLY A 597 7.50 16.35 -11.76
CA GLY A 597 8.66 17.04 -12.32
C GLY A 597 8.24 18.19 -13.26
N SER A 598 8.80 18.25 -14.46
CA SER A 598 8.49 19.25 -15.50
C SER A 598 7.11 19.08 -16.17
N TYR A 599 6.40 17.97 -15.95
CA TYR A 599 5.10 17.67 -16.55
C TYR A 599 3.93 18.26 -15.75
N ARG A 600 4.09 19.48 -15.23
CA ARG A 600 3.06 20.17 -14.43
C ARG A 600 2.86 21.61 -14.90
N THR A 601 1.63 22.10 -14.80
CA THR A 601 1.29 23.51 -14.96
C THR A 601 0.43 23.94 -13.78
N ILE A 602 0.99 24.75 -12.88
CA ILE A 602 0.30 25.22 -11.67
C ILE A 602 0.42 26.74 -11.66
N ILE A 603 -0.66 27.44 -12.00
CA ILE A 603 -0.67 28.90 -12.13
C ILE A 603 -1.98 29.49 -11.59
N ASP A 604 -1.93 30.73 -11.12
CA ASP A 604 -3.11 31.53 -10.74
C ASP A 604 -3.94 30.92 -9.59
N ASN A 605 -3.30 30.22 -8.65
CA ASN A 605 -3.93 29.73 -7.42
C ASN A 605 -3.71 30.70 -6.25
N LEU A 606 -4.02 30.36 -4.99
CA LEU A 606 -3.64 31.18 -3.83
C LEU A 606 -2.12 31.08 -3.56
N VAL A 607 -1.57 29.87 -3.70
CA VAL A 607 -0.12 29.59 -3.69
C VAL A 607 0.19 28.53 -4.73
N ASP A 608 1.13 28.81 -5.63
CA ASP A 608 1.52 27.93 -6.75
C ASP A 608 2.74 27.07 -6.41
N CYS A 609 2.70 25.79 -6.81
CA CYS A 609 3.81 24.85 -6.64
C CYS A 609 4.81 24.89 -7.78
N GLY A 610 5.72 25.83 -7.66
CA GLY A 610 6.94 25.85 -8.45
C GLY A 610 6.83 26.72 -9.71
N CYS A 611 7.72 27.69 -9.85
CA CYS A 611 7.91 28.44 -11.08
C CYS A 611 9.21 28.00 -11.75
N THR A 612 9.19 27.82 -13.07
CA THR A 612 10.40 27.44 -13.81
C THR A 612 10.93 28.64 -14.56
N ILE A 613 12.17 29.02 -14.28
CA ILE A 613 12.88 30.06 -15.02
C ILE A 613 13.08 29.56 -16.45
N ARG A 614 12.49 30.28 -17.41
CA ARG A 614 12.65 30.00 -18.84
C ARG A 614 13.44 31.15 -19.47
N GLY A 615 14.72 30.90 -19.76
CA GLY A 615 15.61 31.93 -20.32
C GLY A 615 16.34 32.72 -19.23
N ASP A 616 16.61 34.00 -19.52
CA ASP A 616 17.31 34.90 -18.59
C ASP A 616 16.45 35.21 -17.35
N PHE A 617 17.06 35.22 -16.16
CA PHE A 617 16.32 35.41 -14.92
C PHE A 617 15.75 36.83 -14.79
N ASN A 618 16.45 37.87 -15.24
CA ASN A 618 15.98 39.25 -15.14
C ASN A 618 14.76 39.49 -16.03
N ASP A 619 14.78 38.92 -17.24
CA ASP A 619 13.62 38.96 -18.14
C ASP A 619 12.44 38.20 -17.53
N TYR A 620 12.71 37.01 -16.98
CA TYR A 620 11.69 36.17 -16.35
C TYR A 620 11.06 36.81 -15.12
N LEU A 621 11.84 37.54 -14.31
CA LEU A 621 11.40 38.18 -13.07
C LEU A 621 10.18 39.10 -13.27
N SER A 622 10.09 39.76 -14.43
CA SER A 622 8.94 40.62 -14.80
C SER A 622 7.62 39.85 -14.98
N THR A 623 7.70 38.57 -15.34
CA THR A 623 6.56 37.68 -15.60
C THR A 623 6.34 36.67 -14.47
N MET A 624 7.23 36.65 -13.48
CA MET A 624 7.17 35.72 -12.36
C MET A 624 5.97 36.01 -11.48
N SER A 625 5.20 34.95 -11.18
CA SER A 625 4.09 35.02 -10.24
C SER A 625 4.59 35.35 -8.83
N SER A 626 3.97 36.32 -8.16
CA SER A 626 4.25 36.62 -6.74
C SER A 626 3.65 35.59 -5.77
N LYS A 627 3.07 34.51 -6.29
CA LYS A 627 2.49 33.39 -5.52
C LYS A 627 3.37 32.14 -5.58
N CYS A 628 4.60 32.31 -6.07
CA CYS A 628 5.53 31.24 -6.32
C CYS A 628 6.13 30.71 -5.02
N TRP A 629 5.83 29.46 -4.66
CA TRP A 629 6.38 28.88 -3.43
C TRP A 629 7.80 28.31 -3.59
N MET A 630 8.11 27.75 -4.77
CA MET A 630 9.43 27.19 -5.11
C MET A 630 9.88 27.69 -6.49
N LEU A 631 11.18 27.89 -6.70
CA LEU A 631 11.74 28.31 -7.99
C LEU A 631 12.65 27.22 -8.57
N PHE A 632 12.53 26.94 -9.87
CA PHE A 632 13.34 25.96 -10.60
C PHE A 632 14.21 26.66 -11.64
N GLY A 633 15.51 26.37 -11.62
CA GLY A 633 16.50 26.98 -12.50
C GLY A 633 17.48 27.87 -11.73
N ASN A 634 18.52 28.33 -12.43
CA ASN A 634 19.57 29.15 -11.82
C ASN A 634 19.10 30.60 -11.65
N VAL A 635 19.25 31.13 -10.44
CA VAL A 635 18.99 32.54 -10.12
C VAL A 635 20.26 33.32 -10.40
N ASN A 636 20.24 34.17 -11.42
CA ASN A 636 21.38 35.00 -11.80
C ASN A 636 21.05 36.48 -11.54
N LEU A 637 21.74 37.08 -10.57
CA LEU A 637 21.62 38.49 -10.23
C LEU A 637 22.82 39.26 -10.79
N ASP A 638 22.54 40.34 -11.52
CA ASP A 638 23.54 41.22 -12.11
C ASP A 638 23.14 42.71 -12.00
N ASP A 639 23.88 43.58 -12.68
CA ASP A 639 23.63 45.03 -12.71
C ASP A 639 22.29 45.43 -13.34
N LYS A 640 21.63 44.51 -14.06
CA LYS A 640 20.29 44.72 -14.65
C LYS A 640 19.17 44.27 -13.74
N SER A 641 19.48 43.52 -12.67
CA SER A 641 18.47 43.04 -11.74
C SER A 641 17.78 44.19 -11.00
N ASN A 642 16.44 44.18 -10.94
CA ASN A 642 15.67 45.19 -10.23
C ASN A 642 15.40 44.76 -8.79
N ILE A 643 16.05 45.41 -7.82
CA ILE A 643 15.96 45.06 -6.40
C ILE A 643 14.55 45.12 -5.83
N THR A 644 13.73 46.07 -6.29
CA THR A 644 12.36 46.24 -5.78
C THR A 644 11.48 45.08 -6.26
N LEU A 645 11.63 44.71 -7.54
CA LEU A 645 10.90 43.60 -8.12
C LEU A 645 11.39 42.25 -7.57
N LEU A 646 12.69 42.12 -7.30
CA LEU A 646 13.27 40.95 -6.63
C LEU A 646 12.66 40.74 -5.26
N GLN A 647 12.60 41.79 -4.44
CA GLN A 647 12.01 41.71 -3.10
C GLN A 647 10.53 41.33 -3.16
N GLU A 648 9.77 41.88 -4.09
CA GLU A 648 8.34 41.56 -4.26
C GLU A 648 8.10 40.12 -4.73
N LYS A 649 8.83 39.64 -5.75
CA LYS A 649 8.59 38.31 -6.34
C LYS A 649 9.21 37.18 -5.54
N MET A 650 10.36 37.42 -4.90
CA MET A 650 11.06 36.40 -4.12
C MET A 650 10.50 36.26 -2.70
N SER A 651 9.68 37.21 -2.20
CA SER A 651 9.11 37.11 -0.85
C SER A 651 8.18 35.91 -0.64
N SER A 652 7.58 35.37 -1.71
CA SER A 652 6.77 34.16 -1.63
C SER A 652 7.58 32.88 -1.79
N VAL A 653 8.82 32.97 -2.27
CA VAL A 653 9.68 31.84 -2.59
C VAL A 653 10.35 31.36 -1.31
N THR A 654 10.01 30.15 -0.91
CA THR A 654 10.58 29.52 0.28
C THR A 654 11.67 28.49 -0.06
N ARG A 655 11.75 28.06 -1.32
CA ARG A 655 12.79 27.13 -1.80
C ARG A 655 13.23 27.41 -3.24
N THR A 656 14.50 27.18 -3.54
CA THR A 656 15.03 27.28 -4.91
C THR A 656 15.79 26.00 -5.28
N ASN A 657 15.43 25.39 -6.39
CA ASN A 657 16.07 24.21 -6.98
C ASN A 657 16.88 24.64 -8.22
N GLY A 658 18.16 24.95 -7.99
CA GLY A 658 19.12 25.47 -8.96
C GLY A 658 20.31 26.16 -8.27
N GLY A 659 21.27 26.65 -9.05
CA GLY A 659 22.38 27.47 -8.57
C GLY A 659 22.01 28.94 -8.35
N LEU A 660 22.84 29.66 -7.61
CA LEU A 660 22.72 31.11 -7.38
C LEU A 660 24.00 31.81 -7.84
N SER A 661 23.89 32.74 -8.78
CA SER A 661 25.00 33.60 -9.20
C SER A 661 24.68 35.06 -8.89
N VAL A 662 25.56 35.76 -8.17
CA VAL A 662 25.45 37.20 -7.90
C VAL A 662 26.71 37.88 -8.41
N THR A 663 26.62 38.55 -9.56
CA THR A 663 27.81 39.06 -10.25
C THR A 663 27.65 40.49 -10.72
N ASN A 664 28.65 41.34 -10.49
CA ASN A 664 28.65 42.74 -10.97
C ASN A 664 27.50 43.60 -10.42
N THR A 665 26.92 43.26 -9.27
CA THR A 665 25.78 44.01 -8.69
C THR A 665 26.24 45.20 -7.85
N ASN A 666 25.40 46.22 -7.76
CA ASN A 666 25.55 47.36 -6.85
C ASN A 666 24.66 47.24 -5.59
N PHE A 667 24.12 46.06 -5.31
CA PHE A 667 23.25 45.85 -4.16
C PHE A 667 24.04 45.92 -2.86
N GLU A 668 23.49 46.62 -1.86
CA GLU A 668 24.11 46.70 -0.53
C GLU A 668 23.70 45.55 0.38
N ASN A 669 22.48 45.04 0.22
CA ASN A 669 21.90 44.06 1.12
C ASN A 669 20.99 43.07 0.36
N LEU A 670 21.27 41.78 0.53
CA LEU A 670 20.51 40.66 -0.04
C LEU A 670 19.85 39.80 1.06
N THR A 671 19.33 40.41 2.13
CA THR A 671 18.58 39.71 3.19
C THR A 671 17.37 38.95 2.70
N PHE A 672 16.71 39.36 1.62
CA PHE A 672 15.52 38.66 1.13
C PHE A 672 15.80 37.21 0.68
N LEU A 673 17.06 36.86 0.43
CA LEU A 673 17.47 35.48 0.13
C LEU A 673 17.47 34.56 1.38
N THR A 674 17.32 35.09 2.60
CA THR A 674 17.22 34.26 3.82
C THR A 674 15.94 33.46 3.91
N PHE A 675 14.88 33.88 3.22
CA PHE A 675 13.56 33.26 3.28
C PHE A 675 13.45 32.02 2.38
N SER A 676 14.41 31.84 1.47
CA SER A 676 14.48 30.69 0.57
C SER A 676 15.58 29.72 0.97
N THR A 677 15.23 28.45 1.23
CA THR A 677 16.24 27.39 1.34
C THR A 677 16.66 26.95 -0.07
N ILE A 678 17.95 27.04 -0.38
CA ILE A 678 18.48 26.46 -1.62
C ILE A 678 18.57 24.94 -1.43
N GLU A 679 17.73 24.20 -2.15
CA GLU A 679 17.64 22.73 -2.12
C GLU A 679 17.55 22.19 -3.56
N MET A 680 18.39 21.24 -3.93
CA MET A 680 18.22 20.49 -5.18
C MET A 680 17.46 19.19 -4.90
N ILE A 681 16.26 19.07 -5.46
CA ILE A 681 15.45 17.83 -5.42
C ILE A 681 15.87 16.98 -6.62
N GLU A 682 16.35 15.76 -6.38
CA GLU A 682 16.64 14.75 -7.41
C GLU A 682 15.37 14.36 -8.15
N ASN A 683 15.25 14.76 -9.41
CA ASN A 683 14.08 14.43 -10.24
C ASN A 683 14.42 13.61 -11.50
N ASP A 684 15.67 13.17 -11.68
CA ASP A 684 16.05 12.28 -12.79
C ASP A 684 17.42 11.60 -12.52
N PRO A 685 17.47 10.30 -12.20
CA PRO A 685 18.72 9.56 -12.04
C PRO A 685 19.58 9.49 -13.31
N GLN A 686 19.05 9.86 -14.48
CA GLN A 686 19.78 9.83 -15.76
C GLN A 686 20.26 11.21 -16.25
N LYS A 687 20.03 12.30 -15.50
CA LYS A 687 20.45 13.67 -15.89
C LYS A 687 21.17 14.47 -14.80
N SER A 688 21.68 13.82 -13.76
CA SER A 688 22.34 14.46 -12.63
C SER A 688 23.80 14.88 -12.88
N GLU A 689 24.09 15.58 -13.98
CA GLU A 689 25.45 16.09 -14.26
C GLU A 689 25.66 17.56 -13.85
N LYS A 690 24.70 18.22 -13.17
CA LYS A 690 24.88 19.62 -12.73
C LYS A 690 24.92 19.75 -11.22
N THR A 691 26.12 19.95 -10.70
CA THR A 691 26.38 20.50 -9.36
C THR A 691 25.74 21.89 -9.26
N ALA A 692 24.99 22.18 -8.18
CA ALA A 692 24.61 23.56 -7.89
C ALA A 692 25.82 24.31 -7.34
N GLU A 693 26.13 25.42 -8.00
CA GLU A 693 27.13 26.38 -7.56
C GLU A 693 26.43 27.60 -6.97
N ILE A 694 26.93 28.10 -5.84
CA ILE A 694 26.68 29.45 -5.37
C ILE A 694 27.91 30.27 -5.74
N LYS A 695 27.76 31.21 -6.67
CA LYS A 695 28.85 32.04 -7.18
C LYS A 695 28.59 33.52 -6.90
N MET A 696 29.57 34.20 -6.34
CA MET A 696 29.49 35.63 -6.06
C MET A 696 30.78 36.31 -6.51
N THR A 697 30.69 37.22 -7.48
CA THR A 697 31.89 37.85 -8.04
C THR A 697 31.70 39.32 -8.38
N ASN A 698 32.64 40.18 -8.00
CA ASN A 698 32.68 41.59 -8.39
C ASN A 698 31.46 42.42 -7.94
N ASN A 699 31.04 42.33 -6.67
CA ASN A 699 29.96 43.14 -6.10
C ASN A 699 30.53 44.19 -5.11
N PRO A 700 30.92 45.40 -5.56
CA PRO A 700 31.69 46.36 -4.78
C PRO A 700 30.94 47.00 -3.59
N ASN A 701 29.61 46.89 -3.58
CA ASN A 701 28.76 47.52 -2.58
C ASN A 701 28.04 46.54 -1.65
N LEU A 702 28.15 45.23 -1.88
CA LEU A 702 27.44 44.23 -1.10
C LEU A 702 28.05 44.10 0.30
N ILE A 703 27.29 44.48 1.32
CA ILE A 703 27.71 44.48 2.73
C ILE A 703 27.12 43.28 3.48
N PHE A 704 25.91 42.85 3.09
CA PHE A 704 25.21 41.77 3.79
C PHE A 704 24.57 40.77 2.83
N LEU A 705 24.81 39.49 3.13
CA LEU A 705 24.23 38.35 2.46
C LEU A 705 23.64 37.41 3.51
N GLY A 706 22.35 37.13 3.39
CA GLY A 706 21.72 36.09 4.19
C GLY A 706 21.32 34.91 3.32
N LEU A 707 21.92 33.75 3.55
CA LEU A 707 21.68 32.52 2.80
C LEU A 707 21.33 31.37 3.74
N ASN A 708 20.35 30.59 3.34
CA ASN A 708 20.02 29.30 3.95
C ASN A 708 20.13 28.23 2.85
N ALA A 709 21.07 27.29 2.97
CA ALA A 709 21.33 26.28 1.95
C ALA A 709 21.54 24.90 2.60
N LYS A 710 20.97 23.85 2.00
CA LYS A 710 20.98 22.49 2.57
C LYS A 710 21.15 21.42 1.47
N ARG A 711 22.35 20.84 1.33
CA ARG A 711 22.66 19.63 0.53
C ARG A 711 24.08 19.12 0.80
N ASP A 712 24.31 17.83 0.57
CA ASP A 712 25.63 17.25 0.31
C ASP A 712 26.12 17.64 -1.11
N GLY A 713 27.34 18.20 -1.22
CA GLY A 713 27.98 18.54 -2.51
C GLY A 713 27.77 19.96 -3.07
N LEU A 714 27.53 20.97 -2.22
CA LEU A 714 27.40 22.38 -2.63
C LEU A 714 28.76 23.07 -2.84
N TYR A 715 28.98 23.69 -4.01
CA TYR A 715 30.19 24.48 -4.28
C TYR A 715 29.94 25.97 -4.10
N LEU A 716 30.74 26.61 -3.25
CA LEU A 716 30.66 28.05 -2.97
C LEU A 716 31.90 28.78 -3.50
N THR A 717 31.69 29.72 -4.40
CA THR A 717 32.74 30.60 -4.96
C THR A 717 32.43 32.06 -4.61
N ILE A 718 33.24 32.70 -3.77
CA ILE A 718 33.14 34.14 -3.47
C ILE A 718 34.48 34.80 -3.82
N ARG A 719 34.49 35.76 -4.75
CA ARG A 719 35.69 36.48 -5.21
C ARG A 719 35.39 37.95 -5.50
N ASP A 720 36.36 38.83 -5.32
CA ASP A 720 36.25 40.24 -5.75
C ASP A 720 35.04 41.01 -5.18
N ASN A 721 34.62 40.71 -3.94
CA ASN A 721 33.59 41.45 -3.21
C ASN A 721 34.26 42.16 -2.01
N PRO A 722 34.70 43.43 -2.14
CA PRO A 722 35.61 44.10 -1.21
C PRO A 722 34.97 44.62 0.10
N LYS A 723 33.65 44.56 0.25
CA LYS A 723 32.92 45.10 1.41
C LYS A 723 32.32 44.01 2.28
#